data_AF-A0A7S6SCB9-F1
#
_entry.id   AF-A0A7S6SCB9-F1
#
_cell.length_a   1.000
_cell.length_b   1.000
_cell.length_c   1.000
_cell.angle_alpha   90.00
_cell.angle_beta   90.00
_cell.angle_gamma   90.00
#
_symmetry.space_group_name_H-M   'P 1'
#
loop_
_entity.id
_entity.type
_entity.pdbx_description
1 polymer ?
#
loop_
_entity_poly.entity_id
_entity_poly.type
_entity_poly.pdbx_seq_one_letter_code
_entity_poly.pdbx_strand_id
1 'polypeptide(L)'
;MTKIFALILLCAGVLHAEIVVLPSLSGNVSEGVVAGRLKVRLTKGVPEHLHPSVLASYGLRILYRALLPEQSVWSDTAIRPLGINKLYDLEQQLLRSYVVEFLSGEHPSIMAEKVARTCTLVECCSPVYAVTLTGIPNDSLVSQQPMLAAIRAFDAWDVEKGDSLVLIGISDSGVLQSHEDLADALHVNPAEIADNGIDDDSNGYVDDYRGYNFCTADDGTMPGNTYNSREGHGTGVAGICDAVVNNTIGIAGVANNCKMVPLKTMPDNTGWIVYGYESLVYCAVNGIKVVNCSWGSSSRSCFDEAVVAYTIERGTAIVAAAGNHGTAAPFYPASYPGVLSVGVCDPSDNVIRMTGHGPTVDIMAPGQYTLTTSNNGGYGSFCCTSGSSPIVAGAVALVRSRRPDLTPVQACAVVREAAQPAPWKTIPAEIMRELLPYGRLDVLNAVTVNPDSIPSFEWDSVIITPLSPDTRWGMGDTISVALHLTNVLYECTLLNIDNIRIVGTAANALRMLSPTTISYGIPVVNSQTVTIDGITCVVERNADTTAYIVADLVTQTSAGAVHKRPLVIPVTPAPPFRNIANTVFATSVGDNARIGKVDSERGFGIGFTYKNSCGLLPECGLMITANNQVVDAVRSEKGSNNHFIPIKRFNKPKPLYGIVSDLAAPAPQRIGVEVGMNISADTANQGILVIDITVKNISDSTLRNVGVGWFQDWDLGENPAHNSVNALLPGFSNGVLITSADSLGLSVCSYAQTPYSQATVVKAGVNNQTTYDGFTDARKQNLLRGRENAESFTMVDAACVTGVYFHDPIEPGGMRSLRQVFLVGETRSDLVRLINKAEQMHVEPEFGFFDSNIASNPFPNPARNQFTLPIRMPETTTVTAQIHIADLQGRIVHSQQVAIHGNSLVTVNCSELSSGTYDVRVWAGQQFNHASLVIIR
;
A
#
# COMPACT_ATOMS: atom_id res chain seq x y z
N MET A 1 -61.18 -17.61 10.65
CA MET A 1 -62.31 -18.35 11.23
C MET A 1 -62.06 -19.83 11.08
N THR A 2 -62.50 -20.57 12.10
CA THR A 2 -62.71 -22.02 12.23
C THR A 2 -62.77 -22.85 10.93
N LYS A 3 -61.98 -23.95 10.91
CA LYS A 3 -62.16 -25.20 10.13
C LYS A 3 -62.63 -25.10 8.67
N ILE A 4 -61.70 -25.31 7.73
CA ILE A 4 -61.74 -26.28 6.61
C ILE A 4 -60.45 -26.03 5.81
N PHE A 5 -59.46 -26.93 5.97
CA PHE A 5 -58.23 -26.94 5.17
C PHE A 5 -57.72 -28.39 5.01
N ALA A 6 -58.67 -29.29 4.77
CA ALA A 6 -58.38 -30.63 4.26
C ALA A 6 -58.68 -30.66 2.76
N LEU A 7 -57.85 -31.41 2.02
CA LEU A 7 -58.12 -31.92 0.67
C LEU A 7 -57.72 -31.08 -0.57
N ILE A 8 -56.48 -30.60 -0.59
CA ILE A 8 -55.58 -30.53 -1.76
C ILE A 8 -54.16 -30.73 -1.21
N LEU A 9 -53.25 -31.60 -1.66
CA LEU A 9 -53.23 -32.87 -2.45
C LEU A 9 -52.17 -33.74 -1.71
N LEU A 10 -52.21 -35.06 -1.51
CA LEU A 10 -52.49 -36.24 -2.35
C LEU A 10 -51.51 -36.45 -3.53
N CYS A 11 -50.61 -37.43 -3.35
CA CYS A 11 -49.59 -37.98 -4.27
C CYS A 11 -48.41 -37.03 -4.63
N ALA A 12 -47.15 -37.46 -4.73
CA ALA A 12 -46.36 -38.64 -4.30
C ALA A 12 -44.87 -38.31 -4.58
N GLY A 13 -43.82 -38.86 -3.94
CA GLY A 13 -43.72 -39.78 -2.80
C GLY A 13 -42.25 -40.17 -2.54
N VAL A 14 -42.01 -40.88 -1.42
CA VAL A 14 -40.90 -41.82 -1.16
C VAL A 14 -39.43 -41.34 -1.34
N LEU A 15 -38.83 -40.87 -0.24
CA LEU A 15 -37.55 -41.35 0.33
C LEU A 15 -37.16 -40.46 1.53
N HIS A 16 -37.64 -40.82 2.73
CA HIS A 16 -36.99 -40.37 3.97
C HIS A 16 -36.07 -41.51 4.42
N ALA A 17 -34.76 -41.26 4.37
CA ALA A 17 -33.84 -42.02 5.20
C ALA A 17 -34.15 -41.65 6.66
N GLU A 18 -34.39 -42.65 7.51
CA GLU A 18 -34.52 -42.41 8.95
C GLU A 18 -33.18 -41.92 9.48
N ILE A 19 -33.10 -40.62 9.80
CA ILE A 19 -32.03 -40.10 10.64
C ILE A 19 -32.20 -40.78 11.99
N VAL A 20 -31.28 -41.70 12.31
CA VAL A 20 -31.18 -42.30 13.65
C VAL A 20 -30.75 -41.19 14.61
N VAL A 21 -31.74 -40.51 15.19
CA VAL A 21 -31.55 -39.62 16.32
C VAL A 21 -31.14 -40.48 17.50
N LEU A 22 -29.84 -40.59 17.75
CA LEU A 22 -29.31 -41.22 18.95
C LEU A 22 -29.90 -40.51 20.18
N PRO A 23 -30.51 -41.23 21.14
CA PRO A 23 -31.08 -40.61 22.33
C PRO A 23 -30.02 -39.82 23.11
N SER A 24 -30.43 -38.74 23.78
CA SER A 24 -29.55 -37.96 24.65
C SER A 24 -29.01 -38.82 25.81
N LEU A 25 -27.76 -39.26 25.70
CA LEU A 25 -27.13 -40.20 26.64
C LEU A 25 -26.60 -39.48 27.90
N SER A 26 -27.49 -38.99 28.76
CA SER A 26 -27.14 -38.49 30.10
C SER A 26 -26.71 -39.62 31.04
N GLY A 27 -25.47 -40.10 30.88
CA GLY A 27 -24.78 -40.94 31.85
C GLY A 27 -23.62 -40.15 32.46
N ASN A 28 -23.50 -40.13 33.78
CA ASN A 28 -22.41 -39.44 34.45
C ASN A 28 -21.05 -40.04 34.02
N VAL A 29 -20.09 -39.18 33.69
CA VAL A 29 -18.71 -39.57 33.40
C VAL A 29 -17.88 -39.39 34.66
N SER A 30 -17.08 -40.40 35.00
CA SER A 30 -16.12 -40.36 36.11
C SER A 30 -14.89 -41.15 35.70
N GLU A 31 -13.69 -40.70 36.09
CA GLU A 31 -12.41 -41.40 35.86
C GLU A 31 -12.21 -41.88 34.40
N GLY A 32 -12.64 -41.06 33.43
CA GLY A 32 -12.48 -41.35 31.99
C GLY A 32 -13.40 -42.42 31.43
N VAL A 33 -14.41 -42.89 32.17
CA VAL A 33 -15.41 -43.88 31.71
C VAL A 33 -16.85 -43.41 31.93
N VAL A 34 -17.76 -43.91 31.09
CA VAL A 34 -19.20 -43.65 31.19
C VAL A 34 -19.81 -44.62 32.21
N ALA A 35 -20.42 -44.08 33.27
CA ALA A 35 -21.01 -44.88 34.33
C ALA A 35 -22.06 -45.87 33.81
N GLY A 36 -22.06 -47.09 34.38
CA GLY A 36 -23.04 -48.13 34.08
C GLY A 36 -22.97 -48.72 32.66
N ARG A 37 -21.91 -48.49 31.87
CA ARG A 37 -21.81 -48.98 30.47
C ARG A 37 -20.53 -49.73 30.12
N LEU A 38 -20.68 -50.78 29.32
CA LEU A 38 -19.60 -51.64 28.82
C LEU A 38 -19.67 -51.82 27.30
N LYS A 39 -18.54 -52.08 26.66
CA LYS A 39 -18.47 -52.69 25.32
C LYS A 39 -18.17 -54.17 25.49
N VAL A 40 -19.01 -55.03 24.92
CA VAL A 40 -18.93 -56.50 25.08
C VAL A 40 -18.93 -57.16 23.71
N ARG A 41 -18.02 -58.11 23.49
CA ARG A 41 -18.01 -58.98 22.31
C ARG A 41 -18.25 -60.42 22.72
N LEU A 42 -19.26 -61.07 22.15
CA LEU A 42 -19.54 -62.49 22.36
C LEU A 42 -18.67 -63.34 21.44
N THR A 43 -18.22 -64.52 21.87
CA THR A 43 -17.35 -65.41 21.07
C THR A 43 -18.02 -65.87 19.77
N LYS A 44 -17.23 -66.20 18.75
CA LYS A 44 -17.71 -66.61 17.41
C LYS A 44 -18.65 -67.83 17.42
N GLY A 45 -18.64 -68.63 18.49
CA GLY A 45 -19.48 -69.82 18.63
C GLY A 45 -20.90 -69.57 19.15
N VAL A 46 -21.25 -68.35 19.60
CA VAL A 46 -22.59 -68.07 20.13
C VAL A 46 -23.57 -67.78 18.97
N PRO A 47 -24.67 -68.54 18.82
CA PRO A 47 -25.72 -68.24 17.83
C PRO A 47 -26.34 -66.86 18.05
N GLU A 48 -26.56 -66.11 16.97
CA GLU A 48 -26.98 -64.71 17.04
C GLU A 48 -28.28 -64.48 17.84
N HIS A 49 -29.27 -65.36 17.63
CA HIS A 49 -30.55 -65.30 18.35
C HIS A 49 -30.43 -65.50 19.87
N LEU A 50 -29.30 -66.02 20.36
CA LEU A 50 -29.03 -66.18 21.79
C LEU A 50 -28.24 -65.01 22.39
N HIS A 51 -27.71 -64.07 21.58
CA HIS A 51 -26.92 -62.94 22.08
C HIS A 51 -27.64 -62.11 23.16
N PRO A 52 -28.95 -61.76 23.02
CA PRO A 52 -29.66 -61.03 24.06
C PRO A 52 -29.84 -61.82 25.36
N SER A 53 -30.19 -63.11 25.26
CA SER A 53 -30.37 -63.98 26.44
C SER A 53 -29.06 -64.26 27.18
N VAL A 54 -27.95 -64.40 26.46
CA VAL A 54 -26.62 -64.57 27.06
C VAL A 54 -26.26 -63.31 27.85
N LEU A 55 -26.32 -62.12 27.25
CA LEU A 55 -25.98 -60.88 27.95
C LEU A 55 -26.91 -60.59 29.14
N ALA A 56 -28.22 -60.82 28.98
CA ALA A 56 -29.19 -60.66 30.06
C ALA A 56 -28.90 -61.56 31.27
N SER A 57 -28.38 -62.78 31.06
CA SER A 57 -28.03 -63.69 32.17
C SER A 57 -26.89 -63.20 33.07
N TYR A 58 -26.10 -62.23 32.60
CA TYR A 58 -25.06 -61.53 33.39
C TYR A 58 -25.49 -60.14 33.89
N GLY A 59 -26.79 -59.83 33.82
CA GLY A 59 -27.32 -58.52 34.24
C GLY A 59 -27.00 -57.37 33.28
N LEU A 60 -26.66 -57.69 32.02
CA LEU A 60 -26.30 -56.71 30.99
C LEU A 60 -27.47 -56.50 30.03
N ARG A 61 -28.01 -55.28 29.95
CA ARG A 61 -29.04 -54.91 28.97
C ARG A 61 -28.37 -54.31 27.74
N ILE A 62 -28.67 -54.83 26.55
CA ILE A 62 -28.17 -54.26 25.29
C ILE A 62 -28.75 -52.85 25.09
N LEU A 63 -27.88 -51.87 24.81
CA LEU A 63 -28.29 -50.56 24.31
C LEU A 63 -28.36 -50.59 22.78
N TYR A 64 -27.28 -51.02 22.13
CA TYR A 64 -27.18 -51.17 20.68
C TYR A 64 -26.04 -52.14 20.31
N ARG A 65 -26.07 -52.64 19.07
CA ARG A 65 -24.99 -53.43 18.46
C ARG A 65 -24.00 -52.49 17.77
N ALA A 66 -22.72 -52.90 17.67
CA ALA A 66 -21.67 -52.11 17.02
C ALA A 66 -21.79 -52.07 15.48
N LEU A 67 -22.42 -53.07 14.87
CA LEU A 67 -22.75 -53.14 13.45
C LEU A 67 -24.04 -53.94 13.28
N LEU A 68 -25.06 -53.42 12.61
CA LEU A 68 -26.31 -54.15 12.33
C LEU A 68 -26.12 -55.18 11.19
N PRO A 69 -26.89 -56.29 11.13
CA PRO A 69 -26.78 -57.26 10.03
C PRO A 69 -26.95 -56.63 8.65
N GLU A 70 -27.94 -55.75 8.49
CA GLU A 70 -28.20 -55.01 7.24
C GLU A 70 -27.14 -53.95 6.89
N GLN A 71 -26.19 -53.67 7.79
CA GLN A 71 -25.01 -52.83 7.52
C GLN A 71 -23.78 -53.63 7.06
N SER A 72 -23.83 -54.97 7.09
CA SER A 72 -22.75 -55.81 6.57
C SER A 72 -22.74 -55.81 5.04
N VAL A 73 -21.57 -55.58 4.43
CA VAL A 73 -21.43 -55.62 2.95
C VAL A 73 -21.57 -57.04 2.37
N TRP A 74 -21.66 -58.05 3.23
CA TRP A 74 -21.83 -59.46 2.87
C TRP A 74 -23.27 -59.96 3.03
N SER A 75 -24.21 -59.07 3.40
CA SER A 75 -25.58 -59.44 3.77
C SER A 75 -26.43 -60.05 2.65
N ASP A 76 -26.01 -59.93 1.38
CA ASP A 76 -26.83 -60.37 0.23
C ASP A 76 -26.05 -61.02 -0.95
N THR A 77 -24.81 -61.50 -0.75
CA THR A 77 -24.05 -62.17 -1.83
C THR A 77 -23.39 -63.49 -1.43
N ALA A 78 -23.78 -64.58 -2.12
CA ALA A 78 -23.23 -65.92 -1.93
C ALA A 78 -21.81 -66.14 -2.51
N ILE A 79 -21.18 -65.09 -3.07
CA ILE A 79 -19.90 -65.17 -3.79
C ILE A 79 -18.89 -64.24 -3.11
N ARG A 80 -17.86 -64.84 -2.50
CA ARG A 80 -16.77 -64.13 -1.82
C ARG A 80 -15.66 -63.75 -2.82
N PRO A 81 -15.28 -62.47 -2.97
CA PRO A 81 -14.10 -62.09 -3.74
C PRO A 81 -12.83 -62.64 -3.08
N LEU A 82 -11.98 -63.31 -3.88
CA LEU A 82 -10.65 -63.74 -3.44
C LEU A 82 -9.77 -62.52 -3.13
N GLY A 83 -9.46 -62.30 -1.85
CA GLY A 83 -8.51 -61.27 -1.40
C GLY A 83 -8.90 -60.46 -0.17
N ILE A 84 -10.17 -60.48 0.28
CA ILE A 84 -10.70 -59.52 1.28
C ILE A 84 -11.03 -60.18 2.65
N ASN A 85 -10.33 -61.26 3.02
CA ASN A 85 -10.60 -62.01 4.27
C ASN A 85 -10.57 -61.13 5.53
N LYS A 86 -9.67 -60.13 5.59
CA LYS A 86 -9.50 -59.24 6.74
C LYS A 86 -10.75 -58.40 7.05
N LEU A 87 -11.47 -57.92 6.03
CA LEU A 87 -12.70 -57.14 6.24
C LEU A 87 -13.84 -58.02 6.76
N TYR A 88 -14.00 -59.22 6.18
CA TYR A 88 -14.97 -60.19 6.65
C TYR A 88 -14.73 -60.57 8.12
N ASP A 89 -13.50 -60.87 8.51
CA ASP A 89 -13.17 -61.21 9.91
C ASP A 89 -13.38 -60.03 10.88
N LEU A 90 -13.28 -58.78 10.41
CA LEU A 90 -13.60 -57.57 11.18
C LEU A 90 -15.11 -57.36 11.32
N GLU A 91 -15.90 -57.49 10.25
CA GLU A 91 -17.37 -57.41 10.36
C GLU A 91 -17.92 -58.52 11.25
N GLN A 92 -17.40 -59.74 11.13
CA GLN A 92 -17.75 -60.86 12.01
C GLN A 92 -17.37 -60.61 13.48
N GLN A 93 -16.43 -59.70 13.78
CA GLN A 93 -16.18 -59.23 15.16
C GLN A 93 -17.19 -58.16 15.59
N LEU A 94 -17.58 -57.25 14.70
CA LEU A 94 -18.50 -56.14 14.99
C LEU A 94 -19.97 -56.59 15.12
N LEU A 95 -20.43 -57.52 14.28
CA LEU A 95 -21.78 -58.12 14.33
C LEU A 95 -22.10 -58.83 15.66
N ARG A 96 -21.07 -59.26 16.40
CA ARG A 96 -21.17 -59.87 17.74
C ARG A 96 -20.65 -58.96 18.86
N SER A 97 -20.42 -57.68 18.57
CA SER A 97 -20.03 -56.65 19.53
C SER A 97 -21.22 -55.74 19.86
N TYR A 98 -21.37 -55.41 21.14
CA TYR A 98 -22.49 -54.67 21.70
C TYR A 98 -22.01 -53.58 22.64
N VAL A 99 -22.77 -52.49 22.71
CA VAL A 99 -22.74 -51.60 23.87
C VAL A 99 -23.90 -51.99 24.78
N VAL A 100 -23.58 -52.26 26.04
CA VAL A 100 -24.52 -52.71 27.06
C VAL A 100 -24.48 -51.78 28.26
N GLU A 101 -25.55 -51.77 29.03
CA GLU A 101 -25.62 -51.14 30.34
C GLU A 101 -25.84 -52.17 31.46
N PHE A 102 -25.48 -51.79 32.68
CA PHE A 102 -25.67 -52.56 33.90
C PHE A 102 -26.10 -51.64 35.05
N LEU A 103 -26.84 -52.17 36.02
CA LEU A 103 -27.50 -51.39 37.09
C LEU A 103 -26.82 -51.50 38.46
N SER A 104 -25.58 -51.99 38.53
CA SER A 104 -24.80 -52.02 39.78
C SER A 104 -24.07 -50.70 40.02
N GLY A 105 -23.78 -50.39 41.28
CA GLY A 105 -22.88 -49.28 41.65
C GLY A 105 -21.40 -49.61 41.52
N GLU A 106 -21.03 -50.72 40.84
CA GLU A 106 -19.63 -51.09 40.63
C GLU A 106 -19.01 -50.23 39.52
N HIS A 107 -17.72 -49.88 39.65
CA HIS A 107 -17.02 -49.11 38.64
C HIS A 107 -16.97 -49.89 37.30
N PRO A 108 -17.22 -49.26 36.13
CA PRO A 108 -17.27 -49.96 34.84
C PRO A 108 -16.05 -50.83 34.52
N SER A 109 -14.84 -50.42 34.90
CA SER A 109 -13.62 -51.25 34.72
C SER A 109 -13.66 -52.54 35.54
N ILE A 110 -14.16 -52.49 36.77
CA ILE A 110 -14.29 -53.67 37.66
C ILE A 110 -15.38 -54.61 37.12
N MET A 111 -16.51 -54.06 36.69
CA MET A 111 -17.58 -54.84 36.07
C MET A 111 -17.11 -55.48 34.75
N ALA A 112 -16.29 -54.79 33.95
CA ALA A 112 -15.71 -55.34 32.73
C ALA A 112 -14.83 -56.57 33.00
N GLU A 113 -13.92 -56.49 33.97
CA GLU A 113 -13.09 -57.62 34.39
C GLU A 113 -13.95 -58.77 34.93
N LYS A 114 -14.96 -58.47 35.75
CA LYS A 114 -15.88 -59.45 36.33
C LYS A 114 -16.62 -60.23 35.24
N VAL A 115 -17.16 -59.55 34.23
CA VAL A 115 -17.82 -60.17 33.07
C VAL A 115 -16.82 -61.00 32.26
N ALA A 116 -15.63 -60.47 31.95
CA ALA A 116 -14.60 -61.19 31.19
C ALA A 116 -14.07 -62.44 31.89
N ARG A 117 -14.00 -62.45 33.23
CA ARG A 117 -13.55 -63.60 34.04
C ARG A 117 -14.66 -64.64 34.28
N THR A 118 -15.94 -64.25 34.27
CA THR A 118 -17.07 -65.13 34.63
C THR A 118 -17.91 -65.63 33.45
N CYS A 119 -17.79 -65.01 32.28
CA CYS A 119 -18.50 -65.40 31.07
C CYS A 119 -17.54 -65.94 30.00
N THR A 120 -17.46 -67.27 29.87
CA THR A 120 -16.68 -67.94 28.81
C THR A 120 -17.24 -67.72 27.40
N LEU A 121 -18.45 -67.16 27.29
CA LEU A 121 -19.08 -66.77 26.03
C LEU A 121 -18.77 -65.33 25.61
N VAL A 122 -18.04 -64.56 26.44
CA VAL A 122 -17.51 -63.23 26.11
C VAL A 122 -16.05 -63.35 25.67
N GLU A 123 -15.75 -62.88 24.46
CA GLU A 123 -14.38 -62.80 23.92
C GLU A 123 -13.61 -61.62 24.52
N CYS A 124 -14.27 -60.48 24.67
CA CYS A 124 -13.70 -59.32 25.37
C CYS A 124 -14.80 -58.44 25.97
N CYS A 125 -14.50 -57.82 27.10
CA CYS A 125 -15.33 -56.81 27.74
C CYS A 125 -14.44 -55.64 28.17
N SER A 126 -14.85 -54.40 27.87
CA SER A 126 -14.20 -53.18 28.34
C SER A 126 -15.26 -52.22 28.89
N PRO A 127 -14.90 -51.24 29.74
CA PRO A 127 -15.78 -50.10 29.96
C PRO A 127 -15.99 -49.31 28.66
N VAL A 128 -17.07 -48.50 28.62
CA VAL A 128 -17.18 -47.44 27.62
C VAL A 128 -16.34 -46.27 28.10
N TYR A 129 -15.14 -46.10 27.54
CA TYR A 129 -14.33 -44.91 27.78
C TYR A 129 -15.05 -43.66 27.27
N ALA A 130 -15.03 -42.60 28.07
CA ALA A 130 -15.41 -41.27 27.62
C ALA A 130 -14.24 -40.71 26.81
N VAL A 131 -14.46 -40.45 25.54
CA VAL A 131 -13.46 -39.84 24.65
C VAL A 131 -13.53 -38.33 24.84
N THR A 132 -12.46 -37.72 25.31
CA THR A 132 -12.29 -36.26 25.26
C THR A 132 -11.99 -35.83 23.83
N LEU A 133 -12.40 -34.61 23.47
CA LEU A 133 -11.83 -33.91 22.31
C LEU A 133 -10.38 -33.56 22.67
N THR A 134 -9.41 -34.02 21.90
CA THR A 134 -7.97 -34.01 22.27
C THR A 134 -7.18 -32.85 21.66
N GLY A 135 -7.85 -31.81 21.16
CA GLY A 135 -7.22 -30.66 20.50
C GLY A 135 -6.70 -29.55 21.43
N ILE A 136 -6.93 -29.61 22.74
CA ILE A 136 -6.33 -28.64 23.69
C ILE A 136 -4.92 -29.13 24.06
N PRO A 137 -3.85 -28.35 23.81
CA PRO A 137 -2.50 -28.71 24.18
C PRO A 137 -2.30 -28.91 25.68
N ASN A 138 -1.26 -29.64 26.05
CA ASN A 138 -0.90 -29.88 27.46
C ASN A 138 -0.12 -28.72 28.12
N ASP A 139 0.09 -27.62 27.38
CA ASP A 139 0.95 -26.49 27.73
C ASP A 139 0.35 -25.67 28.89
N SER A 140 1.20 -25.32 29.87
CA SER A 140 0.76 -24.98 31.23
C SER A 140 -0.09 -23.70 31.33
N LEU A 141 0.06 -22.78 30.38
CA LEU A 141 -0.63 -21.50 30.31
C LEU A 141 -1.61 -21.40 29.13
N VAL A 142 -1.85 -22.47 28.36
CA VAL A 142 -2.72 -22.44 27.16
C VAL A 142 -4.14 -21.94 27.44
N SER A 143 -4.65 -22.20 28.65
CA SER A 143 -5.95 -21.69 29.12
C SER A 143 -6.02 -20.15 29.23
N GLN A 144 -4.87 -19.47 29.23
CA GLN A 144 -4.72 -18.01 29.24
C GLN A 144 -4.49 -17.44 27.83
N GLN A 145 -4.59 -18.26 26.77
CA GLN A 145 -4.59 -17.84 25.37
C GLN A 145 -5.99 -17.96 24.74
N PRO A 146 -7.00 -17.18 25.17
CA PRO A 146 -8.37 -17.25 24.62
C PRO A 146 -8.42 -16.97 23.12
N MET A 147 -7.39 -16.34 22.55
CA MET A 147 -7.23 -16.13 21.11
C MET A 147 -7.16 -17.44 20.31
N LEU A 148 -6.60 -18.54 20.85
CA LEU A 148 -6.56 -19.86 20.19
C LEU A 148 -7.97 -20.44 20.01
N ALA A 149 -8.81 -20.31 21.04
CA ALA A 149 -10.21 -20.71 20.99
C ALA A 149 -11.01 -19.81 20.02
N ALA A 150 -10.78 -18.50 20.05
CA ALA A 150 -11.45 -17.55 19.17
C ALA A 150 -11.21 -17.90 17.70
N ILE A 151 -9.96 -18.13 17.28
CA ILE A 151 -9.61 -18.50 15.89
C ILE A 151 -9.81 -19.99 15.56
N ARG A 152 -10.30 -20.80 16.52
CA ARG A 152 -10.50 -22.27 16.39
C ARG A 152 -9.23 -23.06 16.05
N ALA A 153 -8.09 -22.64 16.60
CA ALA A 153 -6.81 -23.32 16.42
C ALA A 153 -6.84 -24.77 16.96
N PHE A 154 -7.50 -25.00 18.10
CA PHE A 154 -7.65 -26.34 18.69
C PHE A 154 -8.35 -27.33 17.74
N ASP A 155 -9.45 -26.90 17.11
CA ASP A 155 -10.16 -27.70 16.10
C ASP A 155 -9.29 -27.90 14.85
N ALA A 156 -8.55 -26.87 14.43
CA ALA A 156 -7.68 -26.91 13.27
C ALA A 156 -6.56 -27.94 13.42
N TRP A 157 -5.95 -28.03 14.61
CA TRP A 157 -4.89 -28.97 14.92
C TRP A 157 -5.35 -30.44 15.01
N ASP A 158 -6.64 -30.72 15.11
CA ASP A 158 -7.17 -32.08 14.92
C ASP A 158 -7.21 -32.48 13.42
N VAL A 159 -7.05 -31.52 12.48
CA VAL A 159 -7.03 -31.73 11.02
C VAL A 159 -5.63 -31.55 10.41
N GLU A 160 -4.94 -30.48 10.77
CA GLU A 160 -3.61 -30.09 10.27
C GLU A 160 -2.77 -29.52 11.42
N LYS A 161 -1.61 -30.12 11.66
CA LYS A 161 -0.70 -29.73 12.75
C LYS A 161 0.53 -28.96 12.27
N GLY A 162 0.71 -28.82 10.97
CA GLY A 162 1.92 -28.25 10.38
C GLY A 162 2.98 -29.30 10.07
N ASP A 163 3.93 -28.92 9.23
CA ASP A 163 5.10 -29.72 8.84
C ASP A 163 6.37 -28.93 9.18
N SER A 164 7.36 -29.59 9.78
CA SER A 164 8.66 -28.98 10.13
C SER A 164 9.48 -28.54 8.91
N LEU A 165 9.10 -28.95 7.70
CA LEU A 165 9.63 -28.47 6.43
C LEU A 165 9.05 -27.11 6.00
N VAL A 166 7.97 -26.64 6.64
CA VAL A 166 7.40 -25.30 6.41
C VAL A 166 8.06 -24.31 7.36
N LEU A 167 9.06 -23.60 6.83
CA LEU A 167 9.81 -22.60 7.57
C LEU A 167 9.10 -21.25 7.61
N ILE A 168 9.15 -20.59 8.77
CA ILE A 168 8.52 -19.29 9.04
C ILE A 168 9.58 -18.26 9.48
N GLY A 169 9.88 -17.27 8.65
CA GLY A 169 10.77 -16.16 9.01
C GLY A 169 10.09 -15.21 10.01
N ILE A 170 10.72 -14.96 11.15
CA ILE A 170 10.30 -13.92 12.11
C ILE A 170 11.19 -12.70 11.90
N SER A 171 10.79 -11.83 10.96
CA SER A 171 11.45 -10.56 10.64
C SER A 171 11.05 -9.51 11.68
N ASP A 172 11.94 -9.28 12.66
CA ASP A 172 11.61 -8.43 13.81
C ASP A 172 12.87 -7.90 14.53
N SER A 173 12.73 -7.40 15.76
CA SER A 173 13.82 -6.83 16.57
C SER A 173 14.89 -7.84 16.96
N GLY A 174 14.59 -9.14 16.88
CA GLY A 174 15.39 -10.25 17.39
C GLY A 174 14.58 -11.18 18.29
N VAL A 175 15.06 -12.41 18.47
CA VAL A 175 14.42 -13.46 19.27
C VAL A 175 15.41 -14.04 20.27
N LEU A 176 14.98 -14.22 21.52
CA LEU A 176 15.69 -14.99 22.54
C LEU A 176 15.65 -16.48 22.17
N GLN A 177 16.59 -16.92 21.32
CA GLN A 177 16.72 -18.30 20.84
C GLN A 177 16.83 -19.35 21.98
N SER A 178 17.29 -18.93 23.16
CA SER A 178 17.41 -19.79 24.35
C SER A 178 16.16 -19.80 25.25
N HIS A 179 15.04 -19.21 24.82
CA HIS A 179 13.80 -19.25 25.59
C HIS A 179 13.28 -20.69 25.71
N GLU A 180 12.90 -21.13 26.91
CA GLU A 180 12.48 -22.50 27.22
C GLU A 180 11.38 -23.03 26.28
N ASP A 181 10.49 -22.13 25.86
CA ASP A 181 9.32 -22.40 25.03
C ASP A 181 9.52 -22.20 23.51
N LEU A 182 10.71 -21.74 23.09
CA LEU A 182 11.03 -21.43 21.69
C LEU A 182 12.19 -22.28 21.14
N ALA A 183 13.13 -22.72 21.99
CA ALA A 183 14.40 -23.31 21.56
C ALA A 183 14.26 -24.55 20.65
N ASP A 184 13.21 -25.36 20.84
CA ASP A 184 12.91 -26.55 20.04
C ASP A 184 12.00 -26.26 18.82
N ALA A 185 11.44 -25.05 18.72
CA ALA A 185 10.71 -24.57 17.53
C ALA A 185 11.64 -23.95 16.48
N LEU A 186 12.89 -23.65 16.84
CA LEU A 186 13.87 -23.11 15.90
C LEU A 186 14.20 -24.11 14.79
N HIS A 187 14.24 -23.62 13.55
CA HIS A 187 14.96 -24.30 12.48
C HIS A 187 16.45 -24.37 12.80
N VAL A 188 17.09 -25.44 12.35
CA VAL A 188 18.55 -25.59 12.36
C VAL A 188 18.98 -25.76 10.91
N ASN A 189 19.78 -24.82 10.37
CA ASN A 189 20.37 -24.99 9.04
C ASN A 189 21.39 -26.14 9.13
N PRO A 190 21.16 -27.29 8.47
CA PRO A 190 22.07 -28.43 8.57
C PRO A 190 23.33 -28.29 7.71
N ALA A 191 23.42 -27.21 6.91
CA ALA A 191 24.57 -26.91 6.06
C ALA A 191 25.62 -26.01 6.76
N GLU A 192 25.25 -25.36 7.88
CA GLU A 192 26.11 -24.47 8.67
C GLU A 192 26.75 -25.16 9.89
N ILE A 193 27.96 -24.76 10.25
CA ILE A 193 28.63 -25.12 11.50
C ILE A 193 28.66 -23.92 12.44
N ALA A 194 27.77 -23.93 13.44
CA ALA A 194 27.62 -22.85 14.42
C ALA A 194 28.93 -22.25 14.98
N ASP A 195 28.99 -20.92 14.97
CA ASP A 195 30.03 -20.08 15.58
C ASP A 195 31.45 -20.31 15.02
N ASN A 196 31.58 -20.70 13.75
CA ASN A 196 32.87 -20.89 13.08
C ASN A 196 33.36 -19.65 12.33
N GLY A 197 32.50 -18.66 12.06
CA GLY A 197 32.82 -17.44 11.33
C GLY A 197 32.97 -17.60 9.81
N ILE A 198 32.36 -18.64 9.25
CA ILE A 198 32.37 -19.02 7.83
C ILE A 198 30.92 -19.08 7.32
N ASP A 199 30.74 -18.82 6.03
CA ASP A 199 29.52 -19.12 5.27
C ASP A 199 29.76 -20.50 4.62
N ASP A 200 29.37 -21.57 5.33
CA ASP A 200 29.70 -22.96 4.98
C ASP A 200 28.88 -23.44 3.78
N ASP A 201 27.63 -22.97 3.66
CA ASP A 201 26.72 -23.33 2.57
C ASP A 201 26.83 -22.39 1.33
N SER A 202 27.55 -21.27 1.48
CA SER A 202 27.77 -20.24 0.46
C SER A 202 26.49 -19.50 0.03
N ASN A 203 25.52 -19.36 0.92
CA ASN A 203 24.28 -18.60 0.70
C ASN A 203 24.46 -17.08 0.85
N GLY A 204 25.58 -16.61 1.41
CA GLY A 204 25.91 -15.20 1.67
C GLY A 204 25.74 -14.75 3.13
N TYR A 205 25.35 -15.66 4.04
CA TYR A 205 24.99 -15.37 5.43
C TYR A 205 25.76 -16.27 6.41
N VAL A 206 26.95 -15.79 6.81
CA VAL A 206 27.85 -16.43 7.80
C VAL A 206 27.10 -16.87 9.07
N ASP A 207 27.34 -18.09 9.55
CA ASP A 207 26.81 -18.64 10.81
C ASP A 207 25.26 -18.60 10.95
N ASP A 208 24.46 -18.69 9.87
CA ASP A 208 22.98 -18.60 9.93
C ASP A 208 22.24 -19.82 10.56
N TYR A 209 23.01 -20.65 11.26
CA TYR A 209 22.67 -21.95 11.86
C TYR A 209 21.32 -22.06 12.57
N ARG A 210 20.85 -21.01 13.27
CA ARG A 210 19.57 -20.99 14.01
C ARG A 210 18.79 -19.68 13.82
N GLY A 211 18.86 -19.14 12.60
CA GLY A 211 18.43 -17.78 12.30
C GLY A 211 19.62 -16.83 12.15
N TYR A 212 19.34 -15.63 11.66
CA TYR A 212 20.38 -14.70 11.21
C TYR A 212 20.20 -13.28 11.79
N ASN A 213 21.34 -12.61 11.98
CA ASN A 213 21.45 -11.27 12.54
C ASN A 213 22.09 -10.32 11.52
N PHE A 214 21.28 -9.44 10.95
CA PHE A 214 21.74 -8.44 10.00
C PHE A 214 22.54 -7.30 10.69
N CYS A 215 22.44 -7.18 12.01
CA CYS A 215 22.92 -6.02 12.77
C CYS A 215 24.36 -6.15 13.27
N THR A 216 25.08 -7.22 12.93
CA THR A 216 26.46 -7.48 13.37
C THR A 216 27.41 -6.30 13.14
N ALA A 217 27.27 -5.58 12.03
CA ALA A 217 28.10 -4.40 11.74
C ALA A 217 27.79 -3.18 12.63
N ASP A 218 26.55 -3.06 13.10
CA ASP A 218 26.03 -1.89 13.84
C ASP A 218 26.19 -2.02 15.36
N ASP A 219 26.07 -3.23 15.91
CA ASP A 219 26.10 -3.49 17.35
C ASP A 219 27.17 -4.50 17.82
N GLY A 220 27.87 -5.16 16.89
CA GLY A 220 28.93 -6.12 17.19
C GLY A 220 28.46 -7.47 17.72
N THR A 221 27.16 -7.78 17.67
CA THR A 221 26.63 -9.12 18.02
C THR A 221 26.86 -10.11 16.88
N MET A 222 27.12 -11.39 17.21
CA MET A 222 27.50 -12.41 16.21
C MET A 222 26.38 -12.69 15.18
N PRO A 223 26.72 -13.11 13.94
CA PRO A 223 25.73 -13.36 12.87
C PRO A 223 24.65 -14.40 13.21
N GLY A 224 25.00 -15.51 13.89
CA GLY A 224 24.02 -16.51 14.34
C GLY A 224 23.22 -16.14 15.60
N ASN A 225 23.55 -15.01 16.25
CA ASN A 225 22.92 -14.57 17.50
C ASN A 225 21.82 -13.53 17.24
N THR A 226 20.57 -13.97 17.25
CA THR A 226 19.42 -13.10 16.99
C THR A 226 18.85 -12.43 18.24
N TYR A 227 19.46 -12.60 19.41
CA TYR A 227 18.98 -11.94 20.63
C TYR A 227 19.23 -10.42 20.57
N ASN A 228 18.23 -9.64 20.99
CA ASN A 228 18.36 -8.20 21.18
C ASN A 228 18.32 -7.89 22.68
N SER A 229 19.36 -7.26 23.21
CA SER A 229 19.49 -7.02 24.65
C SER A 229 18.63 -5.88 25.19
N ARG A 230 17.99 -5.10 24.32
CA ARG A 230 17.23 -3.89 24.69
C ARG A 230 15.75 -3.93 24.34
N GLU A 231 15.36 -4.75 23.37
CA GLU A 231 13.97 -4.85 22.90
C GLU A 231 13.53 -6.32 22.82
N GLY A 232 12.30 -6.57 23.27
CA GLY A 232 11.70 -7.89 23.35
C GLY A 232 10.56 -8.16 22.38
N HIS A 233 10.22 -7.18 21.54
CA HIS A 233 9.14 -7.28 20.55
C HIS A 233 9.19 -8.58 19.74
N GLY A 234 10.32 -8.91 19.12
CA GLY A 234 10.47 -10.11 18.29
C GLY A 234 10.34 -11.43 19.05
N THR A 235 10.84 -11.51 20.29
CA THR A 235 10.60 -12.65 21.19
C THR A 235 9.11 -12.83 21.51
N GLY A 236 8.36 -11.73 21.65
CA GLY A 236 6.90 -11.79 21.83
C GLY A 236 6.16 -12.20 20.56
N VAL A 237 6.60 -11.75 19.40
CA VAL A 237 6.06 -12.15 18.08
C VAL A 237 6.30 -13.64 17.80
N ALA A 238 7.51 -14.13 18.09
CA ALA A 238 7.90 -15.53 17.91
C ALA A 238 7.00 -16.49 18.71
N GLY A 239 6.75 -16.21 19.98
CA GLY A 239 5.89 -17.07 20.82
C GLY A 239 4.44 -17.14 20.37
N ILE A 240 3.87 -16.06 19.83
CA ILE A 240 2.51 -16.07 19.27
C ILE A 240 2.48 -16.96 18.01
N CYS A 241 3.53 -16.88 17.18
CA CYS A 241 3.58 -17.62 15.92
C CYS A 241 3.81 -19.12 16.15
N ASP A 242 4.83 -19.49 16.93
CA ASP A 242 5.44 -20.82 16.87
C ASP A 242 6.11 -21.24 18.21
N ALA A 243 5.55 -20.84 19.37
CA ALA A 243 5.91 -21.50 20.65
C ALA A 243 5.57 -23.01 20.61
N VAL A 244 6.43 -23.83 21.22
CA VAL A 244 6.39 -25.29 21.08
C VAL A 244 5.13 -25.89 21.71
N VAL A 245 4.29 -26.50 20.89
CA VAL A 245 3.00 -27.06 21.33
C VAL A 245 3.16 -28.47 21.92
N ASN A 246 2.48 -28.75 23.04
CA ASN A 246 2.51 -29.98 23.82
C ASN A 246 3.82 -30.30 24.58
N ASN A 247 4.60 -29.29 24.97
CA ASN A 247 5.83 -29.45 25.76
C ASN A 247 5.60 -29.43 27.29
N THR A 248 4.37 -29.25 27.77
CA THR A 248 3.94 -29.10 29.18
C THR A 248 4.38 -27.82 29.90
N ILE A 249 5.08 -26.94 29.20
CA ILE A 249 5.61 -25.65 29.65
C ILE A 249 4.68 -24.54 29.10
N GLY A 250 4.91 -23.29 29.48
CA GLY A 250 4.50 -22.11 28.71
C GLY A 250 3.17 -22.12 27.95
N ILE A 251 3.24 -21.75 26.67
CA ILE A 251 2.13 -21.43 25.78
C ILE A 251 2.21 -22.23 24.47
N ALA A 252 1.13 -22.22 23.68
CA ALA A 252 1.11 -22.81 22.35
C ALA A 252 1.14 -21.74 21.24
N GLY A 253 2.05 -21.88 20.28
CA GLY A 253 2.10 -21.08 19.05
C GLY A 253 1.12 -21.60 17.98
N VAL A 254 0.62 -20.71 17.11
CA VAL A 254 -0.39 -21.06 16.09
C VAL A 254 0.12 -22.10 15.08
N ALA A 255 1.38 -22.02 14.67
CA ALA A 255 1.98 -22.82 13.61
C ALA A 255 2.33 -24.27 14.02
N ASN A 256 2.34 -24.57 15.33
CA ASN A 256 2.37 -25.91 15.90
C ASN A 256 3.62 -26.76 15.56
N ASN A 257 3.58 -27.61 14.53
CA ASN A 257 4.73 -28.45 14.14
C ASN A 257 5.68 -27.80 13.11
N CYS A 258 5.40 -26.57 12.68
CA CYS A 258 6.29 -25.81 11.79
C CYS A 258 7.65 -25.51 12.46
N LYS A 259 8.52 -24.77 11.76
CA LYS A 259 9.77 -24.27 12.34
C LYS A 259 10.01 -22.80 12.03
N MET A 260 10.30 -22.01 13.06
CA MET A 260 10.66 -20.61 12.91
C MET A 260 12.14 -20.42 12.54
N VAL A 261 12.41 -19.37 11.76
CA VAL A 261 13.75 -18.83 11.50
C VAL A 261 13.77 -17.41 12.07
N PRO A 262 14.41 -17.17 13.22
CA PRO A 262 14.61 -15.82 13.76
C PRO A 262 15.43 -14.95 12.81
N LEU A 263 14.99 -13.70 12.59
CA LEU A 263 15.71 -12.72 11.78
C LEU A 263 15.80 -11.41 12.55
N LYS A 264 16.97 -11.12 13.14
CA LYS A 264 17.24 -9.88 13.88
C LYS A 264 17.54 -8.76 12.89
N THR A 265 16.64 -7.79 12.81
CA THR A 265 16.69 -6.67 11.85
C THR A 265 16.79 -5.30 12.50
N MET A 266 16.80 -5.24 13.84
CA MET A 266 17.01 -4.03 14.63
C MET A 266 18.30 -4.13 15.45
N PRO A 267 19.26 -3.22 15.25
CA PRO A 267 20.44 -3.11 16.10
C PRO A 267 20.07 -2.77 17.55
N ASP A 268 20.84 -3.29 18.50
CA ASP A 268 20.65 -3.05 19.94
C ASP A 268 20.75 -1.56 20.35
N ASN A 269 21.24 -0.69 19.46
CA ASN A 269 21.49 0.73 19.74
C ASN A 269 20.52 1.73 19.07
N THR A 270 19.67 1.32 18.12
CA THR A 270 18.79 2.24 17.37
C THR A 270 17.37 2.33 17.95
N GLY A 271 16.75 1.20 18.31
CA GLY A 271 15.31 1.14 18.58
C GLY A 271 14.42 1.14 17.33
N TRP A 272 14.99 0.90 16.14
CA TRP A 272 14.28 0.88 14.86
C TRP A 272 14.68 -0.31 13.99
N ILE A 273 13.72 -0.91 13.30
CA ILE A 273 13.97 -1.91 12.25
C ILE A 273 14.76 -1.25 11.13
N VAL A 274 15.99 -1.73 10.88
CA VAL A 274 16.88 -1.24 9.82
C VAL A 274 16.84 -2.21 8.63
N TYR A 275 17.00 -3.51 8.88
CA TYR A 275 17.21 -4.53 7.86
C TYR A 275 15.94 -5.34 7.51
N GLY A 276 14.78 -4.68 7.57
CA GLY A 276 13.48 -5.32 7.40
C GLY A 276 13.33 -5.98 6.02
N TYR A 277 13.74 -5.29 4.96
CA TYR A 277 13.57 -5.78 3.58
C TYR A 277 14.66 -6.78 3.17
N GLU A 278 15.88 -6.63 3.67
CA GLU A 278 16.99 -7.56 3.53
C GLU A 278 16.63 -8.94 4.10
N SER A 279 15.88 -8.96 5.20
CA SER A 279 15.34 -10.21 5.77
C SER A 279 14.29 -10.90 4.88
N LEU A 280 13.60 -10.16 4.00
CA LEU A 280 12.71 -10.73 2.98
C LEU A 280 13.52 -11.39 1.86
N VAL A 281 14.61 -10.74 1.43
CA VAL A 281 15.56 -11.33 0.46
C VAL A 281 16.15 -12.62 1.01
N TYR A 282 16.57 -12.64 2.28
CA TYR A 282 17.02 -13.86 2.97
C TYR A 282 15.96 -14.97 2.90
N CYS A 283 14.70 -14.67 3.25
CA CYS A 283 13.60 -15.63 3.15
C CYS A 283 13.43 -16.19 1.72
N ALA A 284 13.56 -15.32 0.72
CA ALA A 284 13.40 -15.62 -0.70
C ALA A 284 14.54 -16.48 -1.29
N VAL A 285 15.78 -16.28 -0.84
CA VAL A 285 16.93 -17.09 -1.29
C VAL A 285 16.98 -18.44 -0.57
N ASN A 286 16.78 -18.45 0.75
CA ASN A 286 16.76 -19.66 1.59
C ASN A 286 15.43 -20.43 1.55
N GLY A 287 14.49 -20.01 0.69
CA GLY A 287 13.29 -20.78 0.36
C GLY A 287 12.26 -20.91 1.49
N ILE A 288 12.30 -19.99 2.46
CA ILE A 288 11.37 -19.90 3.59
C ILE A 288 9.94 -19.68 3.06
N LYS A 289 8.95 -20.36 3.64
CA LYS A 289 7.60 -20.44 3.06
C LYS A 289 6.67 -19.33 3.53
N VAL A 290 6.87 -18.80 4.73
CA VAL A 290 6.10 -17.67 5.27
C VAL A 290 7.07 -16.73 5.97
N VAL A 291 6.84 -15.42 5.90
CA VAL A 291 7.54 -14.43 6.71
C VAL A 291 6.53 -13.50 7.37
N ASN A 292 6.70 -13.27 8.66
CA ASN A 292 5.94 -12.31 9.44
C ASN A 292 6.72 -11.00 9.58
N CYS A 293 6.09 -9.89 9.20
CA CYS A 293 6.62 -8.53 9.35
C CYS A 293 5.74 -7.77 10.35
N SER A 294 6.11 -7.78 11.63
CA SER A 294 5.37 -7.06 12.68
C SER A 294 5.82 -5.60 12.85
N TRP A 295 6.23 -4.99 11.73
CA TRP A 295 6.83 -3.67 11.58
C TRP A 295 6.32 -2.95 10.33
N GLY A 296 6.64 -1.66 10.18
CA GLY A 296 6.36 -0.90 8.97
C GLY A 296 6.45 0.61 9.12
N SER A 297 6.14 1.33 8.04
CA SER A 297 6.11 2.81 7.99
C SER A 297 4.97 3.34 7.10
N SER A 298 4.67 4.63 7.15
CA SER A 298 3.76 5.29 6.20
C SER A 298 4.36 5.57 4.82
N SER A 299 5.67 5.31 4.64
CA SER A 299 6.41 5.64 3.43
C SER A 299 6.41 4.49 2.44
N ARG A 300 5.97 4.77 1.20
CA ARG A 300 6.09 3.84 0.07
C ARG A 300 7.41 4.06 -0.65
N SER A 301 8.15 2.98 -0.87
CA SER A 301 9.35 2.93 -1.71
C SER A 301 9.13 1.92 -2.83
N CYS A 302 9.64 2.22 -4.02
CA CYS A 302 9.56 1.30 -5.16
C CYS A 302 10.68 0.24 -5.15
N PHE A 303 11.76 0.48 -4.39
CA PHE A 303 12.80 -0.51 -4.13
C PHE A 303 12.26 -1.61 -3.20
N ASP A 304 11.67 -1.20 -2.07
CA ASP A 304 10.98 -2.05 -1.11
C ASP A 304 9.89 -2.91 -1.78
N GLU A 305 9.10 -2.29 -2.66
CA GLU A 305 8.07 -2.97 -3.46
C GLU A 305 8.66 -4.04 -4.38
N ALA A 306 9.82 -3.78 -5.00
CA ALA A 306 10.52 -4.77 -5.82
C ALA A 306 11.08 -5.93 -4.98
N VAL A 307 11.56 -5.67 -3.76
CA VAL A 307 11.98 -6.70 -2.80
C VAL A 307 10.81 -7.57 -2.36
N VAL A 308 9.66 -6.96 -2.06
CA VAL A 308 8.41 -7.66 -1.73
C VAL A 308 7.94 -8.54 -2.89
N ALA A 309 7.89 -7.99 -4.11
CA ALA A 309 7.52 -8.75 -5.31
C ALA A 309 8.49 -9.92 -5.58
N TYR A 310 9.80 -9.69 -5.49
CA TYR A 310 10.82 -10.73 -5.62
C TYR A 310 10.62 -11.85 -4.59
N THR A 311 10.33 -11.51 -3.34
CA THR A 311 10.12 -12.46 -2.25
C THR A 311 8.89 -13.34 -2.48
N ILE A 312 7.81 -12.75 -2.99
CA ILE A 312 6.58 -13.46 -3.38
C ILE A 312 6.83 -14.38 -4.57
N GLU A 313 7.47 -13.89 -5.65
CA GLU A 313 7.80 -14.70 -6.83
C GLU A 313 8.77 -15.85 -6.53
N ARG A 314 9.63 -15.70 -5.51
CA ARG A 314 10.52 -16.74 -4.98
C ARG A 314 9.82 -17.79 -4.11
N GLY A 315 8.53 -17.62 -3.82
CA GLY A 315 7.72 -18.62 -3.15
C GLY A 315 7.52 -18.39 -1.64
N THR A 316 7.84 -17.21 -1.11
CA THR A 316 7.60 -16.84 0.30
C THR A 316 6.31 -16.02 0.45
N ALA A 317 5.42 -16.41 1.36
CA ALA A 317 4.22 -15.64 1.71
C ALA A 317 4.53 -14.58 2.76
N ILE A 318 4.16 -13.33 2.50
CA ILE A 318 4.43 -12.20 3.41
C ILE A 318 3.14 -11.86 4.14
N VAL A 319 3.20 -11.87 5.47
CA VAL A 319 2.10 -11.45 6.36
C VAL A 319 2.59 -10.29 7.20
N ALA A 320 1.89 -9.16 7.17
CA ALA A 320 2.37 -7.93 7.79
C ALA A 320 1.31 -7.22 8.63
N ALA A 321 1.76 -6.53 9.67
CA ALA A 321 0.90 -5.78 10.56
C ALA A 321 0.34 -4.54 9.86
N ALA A 322 -0.98 -4.30 9.89
CA ALA A 322 -1.63 -3.15 9.24
C ALA A 322 -1.30 -1.78 9.89
N GLY A 323 -0.49 -1.76 10.95
CA GLY A 323 -0.08 -0.56 11.66
C GLY A 323 -1.04 -0.13 12.78
N ASN A 324 -0.52 0.73 13.66
CA ASN A 324 -1.14 1.09 14.94
C ASN A 324 -1.57 2.56 15.02
N HIS A 325 -1.94 3.14 13.87
CA HIS A 325 -2.19 4.57 13.69
C HIS A 325 -3.68 4.96 13.68
N GLY A 326 -4.60 3.99 13.69
CA GLY A 326 -6.04 4.23 13.85
C GLY A 326 -6.71 4.97 12.69
N THR A 327 -6.15 4.92 11.47
CA THR A 327 -6.74 5.51 10.26
C THR A 327 -6.68 4.54 9.08
N ALA A 328 -7.18 4.97 7.92
CA ALA A 328 -7.10 4.26 6.66
C ALA A 328 -5.93 4.74 5.76
N ALA A 329 -4.88 5.31 6.36
CA ALA A 329 -3.63 5.58 5.65
C ALA A 329 -2.87 4.26 5.39
N PRO A 330 -2.17 4.12 4.25
CA PRO A 330 -1.40 2.92 3.98
C PRO A 330 -0.19 2.82 4.93
N PHE A 331 0.18 1.57 5.23
CA PHE A 331 1.31 1.20 6.07
C PHE A 331 2.08 0.07 5.38
N TYR A 332 3.38 0.26 5.15
CA TYR A 332 4.22 -0.61 4.34
C TYR A 332 5.18 -1.40 5.25
N PRO A 333 5.37 -2.72 5.05
CA PRO A 333 5.10 -3.45 3.81
C PRO A 333 3.65 -3.94 3.62
N ALA A 334 2.79 -3.87 4.65
CA ALA A 334 1.43 -4.41 4.62
C ALA A 334 0.55 -3.90 3.46
N SER A 335 0.81 -2.71 2.94
CA SER A 335 0.07 -2.09 1.83
C SER A 335 0.70 -2.29 0.44
N TYR A 336 1.73 -3.14 0.30
CA TYR A 336 2.24 -3.54 -1.02
C TYR A 336 1.41 -4.68 -1.64
N PRO A 337 1.32 -4.77 -2.98
CA PRO A 337 0.60 -5.85 -3.66
C PRO A 337 1.10 -7.25 -3.23
N GLY A 338 0.15 -8.16 -2.98
CA GLY A 338 0.43 -9.56 -2.63
C GLY A 338 0.86 -9.82 -1.17
N VAL A 339 1.01 -8.78 -0.34
CA VAL A 339 1.22 -8.91 1.11
C VAL A 339 -0.14 -9.06 1.81
N LEU A 340 -0.25 -10.00 2.76
CA LEU A 340 -1.47 -10.18 3.55
C LEU A 340 -1.46 -9.22 4.75
N SER A 341 -2.32 -8.22 4.71
CA SER A 341 -2.37 -7.13 5.69
C SER A 341 -3.32 -7.40 6.86
N VAL A 342 -2.82 -7.33 8.08
CA VAL A 342 -3.52 -7.81 9.28
C VAL A 342 -3.84 -6.71 10.29
N GLY A 343 -5.14 -6.42 10.45
CA GLY A 343 -5.69 -5.58 11.51
C GLY A 343 -5.90 -6.33 12.83
N VAL A 344 -6.23 -5.61 13.91
CA VAL A 344 -6.34 -6.16 15.28
C VAL A 344 -7.73 -6.03 15.90
N CYS A 345 -8.24 -7.16 16.42
CA CYS A 345 -9.36 -7.22 17.37
C CYS A 345 -8.90 -7.85 18.71
N ASP A 346 -9.83 -7.99 19.66
CA ASP A 346 -9.64 -8.88 20.82
C ASP A 346 -10.34 -10.25 20.60
N PRO A 347 -10.12 -11.23 21.50
CA PRO A 347 -10.78 -12.55 21.43
C PRO A 347 -12.31 -12.54 21.65
N SER A 348 -12.91 -11.38 21.91
CA SER A 348 -14.36 -11.15 22.03
C SER A 348 -14.93 -10.37 20.83
N ASP A 349 -14.17 -10.30 19.74
CA ASP A 349 -14.48 -9.61 18.50
C ASP A 349 -14.75 -8.09 18.67
N ASN A 350 -14.13 -7.46 19.66
CA ASN A 350 -14.09 -6.00 19.78
C ASN A 350 -12.94 -5.43 18.92
N VAL A 351 -13.22 -4.43 18.09
CA VAL A 351 -12.21 -3.76 17.26
C VAL A 351 -11.39 -2.77 18.11
N ILE A 352 -10.07 -2.77 17.96
CA ILE A 352 -9.19 -1.89 18.74
C ILE A 352 -8.99 -0.56 18.02
N ARG A 353 -9.21 0.56 18.72
CA ARG A 353 -9.20 1.93 18.17
C ARG A 353 -7.95 2.32 17.37
N MET A 354 -6.80 1.71 17.67
CA MET A 354 -5.53 2.00 16.99
C MET A 354 -5.29 1.17 15.72
N THR A 355 -6.14 0.19 15.39
CA THR A 355 -5.93 -0.64 14.19
C THR A 355 -5.91 0.20 12.92
N GLY A 356 -4.91 -0.03 12.07
CA GLY A 356 -5.02 0.25 10.65
C GLY A 356 -6.25 -0.47 10.08
N HIS A 357 -6.92 0.17 9.14
CA HIS A 357 -8.14 -0.29 8.49
C HIS A 357 -8.24 0.30 7.07
N GLY A 358 -9.32 0.05 6.34
CA GLY A 358 -9.55 0.63 5.01
C GLY A 358 -9.02 -0.22 3.85
N PRO A 359 -8.74 0.40 2.69
CA PRO A 359 -8.51 -0.29 1.42
C PRO A 359 -7.39 -1.35 1.41
N THR A 360 -6.39 -1.20 2.28
CA THR A 360 -5.16 -2.01 2.29
C THR A 360 -5.07 -2.94 3.50
N VAL A 361 -6.22 -3.33 4.07
CA VAL A 361 -6.30 -4.32 5.16
C VAL A 361 -7.20 -5.48 4.73
N ASP A 362 -6.66 -6.69 4.77
CA ASP A 362 -7.30 -7.90 4.23
C ASP A 362 -8.18 -8.63 5.25
N ILE A 363 -7.66 -8.74 6.48
CA ILE A 363 -8.17 -9.62 7.53
C ILE A 363 -7.84 -9.03 8.91
N MET A 364 -8.51 -9.49 9.96
CA MET A 364 -8.10 -9.22 11.35
C MET A 364 -7.83 -10.51 12.13
N ALA A 365 -7.00 -10.40 13.16
CA ALA A 365 -6.81 -11.46 14.13
C ALA A 365 -6.88 -10.90 15.58
N PRO A 366 -7.19 -11.76 16.57
CA PRO A 366 -7.33 -11.35 17.96
C PRO A 366 -5.98 -11.18 18.68
N GLY A 367 -5.15 -10.25 18.21
CA GLY A 367 -3.81 -9.96 18.76
C GLY A 367 -3.78 -9.06 20.00
N GLN A 368 -4.93 -8.57 20.48
CA GLN A 368 -5.01 -7.74 21.68
C GLN A 368 -4.99 -8.57 22.97
N TYR A 369 -4.11 -8.20 23.91
CA TYR A 369 -3.89 -8.89 25.20
C TYR A 369 -3.43 -10.35 25.05
N THR A 370 -2.67 -10.65 24.00
CA THR A 370 -2.16 -12.01 23.75
C THR A 370 -1.04 -12.36 24.72
N LEU A 371 -1.20 -13.43 25.51
CA LEU A 371 -0.10 -13.99 26.31
C LEU A 371 0.96 -14.61 25.37
N THR A 372 2.22 -14.25 25.57
CA THR A 372 3.36 -14.72 24.77
C THR A 372 4.66 -14.81 25.58
N THR A 373 5.73 -15.32 24.98
CA THR A 373 7.09 -15.41 25.52
C THR A 373 7.75 -14.04 25.71
N SER A 374 8.62 -13.93 26.70
CA SER A 374 9.26 -12.68 27.14
C SER A 374 10.77 -12.71 26.91
N ASN A 375 11.33 -11.57 26.52
CA ASN A 375 12.76 -11.42 26.23
C ASN A 375 13.68 -11.45 27.46
N ASN A 376 13.09 -11.44 28.66
CA ASN A 376 13.79 -11.70 29.93
C ASN A 376 13.59 -13.15 30.43
N GLY A 377 13.05 -14.03 29.58
CA GLY A 377 12.51 -15.33 29.98
C GLY A 377 11.07 -15.23 30.53
N GLY A 378 10.35 -16.35 30.51
CA GLY A 378 8.98 -16.44 30.97
C GLY A 378 7.98 -15.78 30.02
N TYR A 379 6.87 -15.28 30.56
CA TYR A 379 5.69 -14.92 29.74
C TYR A 379 5.16 -13.52 30.07
N GLY A 380 4.59 -12.84 29.09
CA GLY A 380 4.06 -11.48 29.19
C GLY A 380 2.91 -11.22 28.23
N SER A 381 2.23 -10.08 28.40
CA SER A 381 1.15 -9.67 27.48
C SER A 381 1.70 -8.87 26.31
N PHE A 382 1.23 -9.21 25.11
CA PHE A 382 1.42 -8.49 23.86
C PHE A 382 0.13 -7.76 23.44
N CYS A 383 0.17 -6.98 22.36
CA CYS A 383 -1.00 -6.32 21.82
C CYS A 383 -0.96 -6.09 20.30
N CYS A 384 -2.06 -5.51 19.81
CA CYS A 384 -2.05 -4.66 18.63
C CYS A 384 -1.81 -5.42 17.30
N THR A 385 -1.58 -4.71 16.19
CA THR A 385 -1.43 -5.38 14.88
C THR A 385 -0.22 -6.31 14.85
N SER A 386 0.86 -5.96 15.55
CA SER A 386 2.06 -6.78 15.71
C SER A 386 1.82 -8.10 16.45
N GLY A 387 0.81 -8.18 17.31
CA GLY A 387 0.34 -9.44 17.90
C GLY A 387 -0.66 -10.19 17.01
N SER A 388 -1.15 -9.57 15.94
CA SER A 388 -2.18 -10.13 15.04
C SER A 388 -1.55 -10.78 13.80
N SER A 389 -0.53 -10.15 13.22
CA SER A 389 0.24 -10.70 12.10
C SER A 389 0.86 -12.09 12.37
N PRO A 390 1.51 -12.39 13.52
CA PRO A 390 2.08 -13.72 13.77
C PRO A 390 1.01 -14.82 13.90
N ILE A 391 -0.20 -14.49 14.37
CA ILE A 391 -1.34 -15.42 14.41
C ILE A 391 -1.71 -15.83 12.98
N VAL A 392 -1.82 -14.84 12.07
CA VAL A 392 -2.14 -15.10 10.66
C VAL A 392 -1.00 -15.80 9.93
N ALA A 393 0.26 -15.44 10.22
CA ALA A 393 1.43 -16.10 9.64
C ALA A 393 1.49 -17.60 10.00
N GLY A 394 1.19 -17.96 11.25
CA GLY A 394 1.08 -19.36 11.65
C GLY A 394 -0.06 -20.09 10.94
N ALA A 395 -1.21 -19.44 10.73
CA ALA A 395 -2.30 -20.00 9.96
C ALA A 395 -1.96 -20.20 8.47
N VAL A 396 -1.24 -19.26 7.84
CA VAL A 396 -0.72 -19.41 6.48
C VAL A 396 0.27 -20.60 6.42
N ALA A 397 1.13 -20.79 7.43
CA ALA A 397 2.04 -21.92 7.49
C ALA A 397 1.32 -23.28 7.60
N LEU A 398 0.25 -23.37 8.38
CA LEU A 398 -0.61 -24.57 8.42
C LEU A 398 -1.27 -24.84 7.05
N VAL A 399 -1.83 -23.81 6.40
CA VAL A 399 -2.39 -23.95 5.04
C VAL A 399 -1.33 -24.45 4.04
N ARG A 400 -0.11 -23.92 4.09
CA ARG A 400 0.99 -24.34 3.21
C ARG A 400 1.57 -25.70 3.55
N SER A 401 1.44 -26.17 4.80
CA SER A 401 1.72 -27.56 5.18
C SER A 401 0.70 -28.51 4.53
N ARG A 402 -0.58 -28.12 4.58
CA ARG A 402 -1.69 -28.93 4.02
C ARG A 402 -1.75 -28.96 2.50
N ARG A 403 -1.38 -27.84 1.87
CA ARG A 403 -1.42 -27.54 0.43
C ARG A 403 -0.10 -26.88 -0.02
N PRO A 404 1.01 -27.65 -0.10
CA PRO A 404 2.32 -27.14 -0.52
C PRO A 404 2.38 -26.76 -2.01
N ASP A 405 1.34 -27.09 -2.78
CA ASP A 405 1.15 -26.75 -4.18
C ASP A 405 0.70 -25.29 -4.42
N LEU A 406 0.18 -24.61 -3.39
CA LEU A 406 -0.28 -23.22 -3.52
C LEU A 406 0.90 -22.24 -3.61
N THR A 407 0.75 -21.25 -4.49
CA THR A 407 1.64 -20.08 -4.50
C THR A 407 1.45 -19.25 -3.22
N PRO A 408 2.39 -18.35 -2.88
CA PRO A 408 2.27 -17.48 -1.71
C PRO A 408 0.96 -16.68 -1.65
N VAL A 409 0.61 -16.02 -2.76
CA VAL A 409 -0.61 -15.22 -2.89
C VAL A 409 -1.85 -16.11 -2.75
N GLN A 410 -1.83 -17.33 -3.29
CA GLN A 410 -2.93 -18.29 -3.14
C GLN A 410 -3.11 -18.74 -1.68
N ALA A 411 -2.03 -19.01 -0.96
CA ALA A 411 -2.11 -19.38 0.45
C ALA A 411 -2.68 -18.23 1.31
N CYS A 412 -2.24 -16.99 1.06
CA CYS A 412 -2.80 -15.79 1.68
C CYS A 412 -4.28 -15.60 1.35
N ALA A 413 -4.66 -15.76 0.08
CA ALA A 413 -6.05 -15.68 -0.38
C ALA A 413 -6.94 -16.74 0.30
N VAL A 414 -6.48 -17.99 0.42
CA VAL A 414 -7.21 -19.06 1.13
C VAL A 414 -7.48 -18.68 2.59
N VAL A 415 -6.48 -18.15 3.31
CA VAL A 415 -6.65 -17.69 4.69
C VAL A 415 -7.63 -16.51 4.79
N ARG A 416 -7.60 -15.58 3.83
CA ARG A 416 -8.49 -14.41 3.75
C ARG A 416 -9.95 -14.78 3.46
N GLU A 417 -10.21 -15.57 2.42
CA GLU A 417 -11.59 -15.94 2.05
C GLU A 417 -12.22 -16.97 3.01
N ALA A 418 -11.42 -17.70 3.78
CA ALA A 418 -11.90 -18.64 4.82
C ALA A 418 -12.24 -17.98 6.17
N ALA A 419 -11.97 -16.68 6.32
CA ALA A 419 -12.19 -15.94 7.55
C ALA A 419 -13.66 -15.98 8.03
N GLN A 420 -13.87 -15.94 9.34
CA GLN A 420 -15.19 -15.76 9.95
C GLN A 420 -15.72 -14.36 9.58
N PRO A 421 -16.85 -14.23 8.85
CA PRO A 421 -17.27 -12.93 8.30
C PRO A 421 -17.75 -11.96 9.39
N ALA A 422 -17.18 -10.75 9.37
CA ALA A 422 -17.52 -9.57 10.17
C ALA A 422 -18.15 -9.81 11.57
N PRO A 423 -17.46 -10.52 12.50
CA PRO A 423 -18.03 -10.88 13.81
C PRO A 423 -18.09 -9.70 14.81
N TRP A 424 -17.81 -8.47 14.36
CA TRP A 424 -17.49 -7.30 15.17
C TRP A 424 -18.59 -6.94 16.20
N LYS A 425 -18.31 -7.24 17.48
CA LYS A 425 -19.20 -6.98 18.61
C LYS A 425 -19.26 -5.50 18.97
N THR A 426 -18.11 -4.83 18.99
CA THR A 426 -18.00 -3.38 19.15
C THR A 426 -17.01 -2.80 18.16
N ILE A 427 -17.29 -1.59 17.70
CA ILE A 427 -16.44 -0.80 16.80
C ILE A 427 -16.30 0.59 17.42
N PRO A 428 -15.07 1.11 17.62
CA PRO A 428 -14.82 2.47 18.08
C PRO A 428 -15.50 3.51 17.17
N ALA A 429 -16.01 4.60 17.74
CA ALA A 429 -16.81 5.58 17.00
C ALA A 429 -16.04 6.32 15.88
N GLU A 430 -14.71 6.32 15.98
CA GLU A 430 -13.78 6.89 14.99
C GLU A 430 -13.57 5.98 13.76
N ILE A 431 -13.89 4.68 13.87
CA ILE A 431 -13.71 3.70 12.81
C ILE A 431 -15.06 3.43 12.13
N MET A 432 -15.14 3.71 10.83
CA MET A 432 -16.33 3.37 10.04
C MET A 432 -16.37 1.86 9.76
N ARG A 433 -17.51 1.22 10.03
CA ARG A 433 -17.69 -0.24 9.81
C ARG A 433 -17.40 -0.64 8.37
N GLU A 434 -17.74 0.22 7.41
CA GLU A 434 -17.53 0.03 5.97
C GLU A 434 -16.06 0.05 5.53
N LEU A 435 -15.14 0.42 6.42
CA LEU A 435 -13.69 0.35 6.20
C LEU A 435 -13.04 -0.84 6.91
N LEU A 436 -13.80 -1.69 7.62
CA LEU A 436 -13.24 -2.90 8.20
C LEU A 436 -13.11 -4.01 7.13
N PRO A 437 -12.09 -4.86 7.22
CA PRO A 437 -11.93 -6.02 6.33
C PRO A 437 -13.08 -7.02 6.49
N TYR A 438 -13.10 -8.00 5.58
CA TYR A 438 -14.15 -9.02 5.47
C TYR A 438 -14.48 -9.71 6.79
N GLY A 439 -13.46 -10.10 7.55
CA GLY A 439 -13.65 -10.97 8.70
C GLY A 439 -12.42 -11.13 9.56
N ARG A 440 -12.60 -11.94 10.60
CA ARG A 440 -11.54 -12.36 11.51
C ARG A 440 -11.08 -13.77 11.13
N LEU A 441 -9.79 -14.05 11.26
CA LEU A 441 -9.22 -15.37 11.09
C LEU A 441 -10.07 -16.50 11.74
N ASP A 442 -10.22 -17.59 10.99
CA ASP A 442 -10.71 -18.90 11.43
C ASP A 442 -9.76 -19.96 10.84
N VAL A 443 -8.91 -20.53 11.69
CA VAL A 443 -7.83 -21.43 11.26
C VAL A 443 -8.40 -22.77 10.80
N LEU A 444 -9.48 -23.26 11.42
CA LEU A 444 -10.08 -24.53 11.00
C LEU A 444 -10.68 -24.39 9.59
N ASN A 445 -11.40 -23.30 9.32
CA ASN A 445 -11.92 -23.05 7.97
C ASN A 445 -10.76 -22.93 6.96
N ALA A 446 -9.67 -22.22 7.31
CA ALA A 446 -8.52 -22.05 6.42
C ALA A 446 -7.85 -23.38 6.04
N VAL A 447 -7.70 -24.34 6.97
CA VAL A 447 -7.08 -25.65 6.68
C VAL A 447 -8.05 -26.71 6.13
N THR A 448 -9.37 -26.45 6.14
CA THR A 448 -10.41 -27.38 5.65
C THR A 448 -11.12 -26.95 4.38
N VAL A 449 -11.14 -25.64 4.05
CA VAL A 449 -11.70 -25.16 2.78
C VAL A 449 -10.93 -25.79 1.61
N ASN A 450 -11.63 -26.10 0.54
CA ASN A 450 -10.97 -26.50 -0.70
C ASN A 450 -10.67 -25.24 -1.54
N PRO A 451 -9.38 -24.85 -1.74
CA PRO A 451 -9.02 -23.74 -2.62
C PRO A 451 -9.65 -23.87 -4.01
N ASP A 452 -9.76 -25.10 -4.52
CA ASP A 452 -10.37 -25.46 -5.80
C ASP A 452 -11.91 -25.44 -5.79
N SER A 453 -12.49 -24.61 -4.92
CA SER A 453 -13.93 -24.36 -4.82
C SER A 453 -14.31 -22.92 -4.46
N ILE A 454 -13.32 -22.04 -4.26
CA ILE A 454 -13.51 -20.62 -3.93
C ILE A 454 -12.70 -19.74 -4.88
N PRO A 455 -13.30 -18.71 -5.53
CA PRO A 455 -12.56 -17.70 -6.29
C PRO A 455 -12.11 -16.59 -5.34
N SER A 456 -10.94 -16.01 -5.58
CA SER A 456 -10.44 -14.83 -4.85
C SER A 456 -9.74 -13.91 -5.82
N PHE A 457 -9.93 -12.61 -5.65
CA PHE A 457 -9.40 -11.59 -6.54
C PHE A 457 -8.42 -10.68 -5.81
N GLU A 458 -7.23 -10.51 -6.37
CA GLU A 458 -6.28 -9.47 -5.95
C GLU A 458 -6.50 -8.17 -6.72
N TRP A 459 -6.00 -7.07 -6.16
CA TRP A 459 -6.10 -5.73 -6.74
C TRP A 459 -4.81 -5.41 -7.50
N ASP A 460 -4.86 -5.40 -8.83
CA ASP A 460 -3.69 -5.02 -9.64
C ASP A 460 -3.59 -3.49 -9.72
N SER A 461 -4.72 -2.82 -9.96
CA SER A 461 -4.80 -1.35 -9.91
C SER A 461 -6.24 -0.83 -9.87
N VAL A 462 -6.40 0.39 -9.33
CA VAL A 462 -7.60 1.21 -9.46
C VAL A 462 -7.28 2.40 -10.35
N ILE A 463 -8.01 2.55 -11.45
CA ILE A 463 -7.87 3.70 -12.35
C ILE A 463 -9.09 4.61 -12.16
N ILE A 464 -8.84 5.80 -11.61
CA ILE A 464 -9.84 6.87 -11.49
C ILE A 464 -9.55 7.90 -12.57
N THR A 465 -10.50 8.09 -13.49
CA THR A 465 -10.37 9.06 -14.59
C THR A 465 -11.59 9.96 -14.68
N PRO A 466 -11.42 11.26 -15.00
CA PRO A 466 -12.52 12.11 -15.41
C PRO A 466 -13.03 11.69 -16.79
N LEU A 467 -14.35 11.79 -17.00
CA LEU A 467 -14.95 11.69 -18.34
C LEU A 467 -14.72 12.95 -19.20
N SER A 468 -14.12 13.99 -18.61
CA SER A 468 -13.71 15.20 -19.32
C SER A 468 -12.33 15.04 -19.99
N PRO A 469 -12.01 15.80 -21.05
CA PRO A 469 -10.67 15.77 -21.67
C PRO A 469 -9.50 16.24 -20.78
N ASP A 470 -9.77 16.85 -19.62
CA ASP A 470 -8.75 17.28 -18.66
C ASP A 470 -8.45 16.15 -17.66
N THR A 471 -7.17 15.86 -17.39
CA THR A 471 -6.73 14.80 -16.46
C THR A 471 -7.02 15.07 -14.98
N ARG A 472 -7.42 16.29 -14.60
CA ARG A 472 -7.82 16.64 -13.22
C ARG A 472 -9.32 16.98 -13.16
N TRP A 473 -9.98 16.50 -12.11
CA TRP A 473 -11.39 16.74 -11.83
C TRP A 473 -11.61 17.72 -10.67
N GLY A 474 -12.83 18.27 -10.64
CA GLY A 474 -13.40 18.99 -9.50
C GLY A 474 -14.92 19.13 -9.67
N MET A 475 -15.54 20.02 -8.89
CA MET A 475 -16.99 20.26 -8.88
C MET A 475 -17.59 20.39 -10.29
N GLY A 476 -18.60 19.56 -10.58
CA GLY A 476 -19.28 19.45 -11.86
C GLY A 476 -18.70 18.39 -12.82
N ASP A 477 -17.46 17.96 -12.62
CA ASP A 477 -16.90 16.85 -13.41
C ASP A 477 -17.49 15.50 -12.96
N THR A 478 -17.68 14.62 -13.94
CA THR A 478 -17.98 13.19 -13.68
C THR A 478 -16.69 12.39 -13.77
N ILE A 479 -16.45 11.54 -12.78
CA ILE A 479 -15.35 10.58 -12.77
C ILE A 479 -15.89 9.16 -12.96
N SER A 480 -15.07 8.34 -13.62
CA SER A 480 -15.24 6.90 -13.80
C SER A 480 -14.15 6.19 -12.99
N VAL A 481 -14.51 5.05 -12.43
CA VAL A 481 -13.58 4.15 -11.73
C VAL A 481 -13.57 2.81 -12.47
N ALA A 482 -12.37 2.37 -12.84
CA ALA A 482 -12.11 1.05 -13.38
C ALA A 482 -11.18 0.28 -12.43
N LEU A 483 -11.46 -1.02 -12.27
CA LEU A 483 -10.74 -1.92 -11.38
C LEU A 483 -10.07 -3.01 -12.22
N HIS A 484 -8.76 -3.16 -12.07
CA HIS A 484 -8.02 -4.30 -12.60
C HIS A 484 -7.89 -5.33 -11.49
N LEU A 485 -8.50 -6.49 -11.69
CA LEU A 485 -8.60 -7.57 -10.71
C LEU A 485 -8.09 -8.86 -11.32
N THR A 486 -7.19 -9.55 -10.63
CA THR A 486 -6.69 -10.88 -11.05
C THR A 486 -7.28 -11.95 -10.14
N ASN A 487 -7.96 -12.94 -10.73
CA ASN A 487 -8.43 -14.12 -9.99
C ASN A 487 -7.23 -15.04 -9.68
N VAL A 488 -6.95 -15.30 -8.41
CA VAL A 488 -5.80 -16.12 -7.98
C VAL A 488 -6.16 -17.55 -7.58
N LEU A 489 -7.44 -17.85 -7.33
CA LEU A 489 -7.92 -19.18 -6.89
C LEU A 489 -8.80 -19.86 -7.97
N TYR A 490 -9.99 -20.35 -7.62
CA TYR A 490 -10.83 -21.16 -8.50
C TYR A 490 -11.63 -20.33 -9.53
N GLU A 491 -12.18 -20.97 -10.55
CA GLU A 491 -13.02 -20.32 -11.57
C GLU A 491 -14.22 -19.57 -10.97
N CYS A 492 -14.35 -18.30 -11.35
CA CYS A 492 -15.49 -17.45 -11.05
C CYS A 492 -16.44 -17.39 -12.25
N THR A 493 -17.60 -18.02 -12.18
CA THR A 493 -18.61 -18.06 -13.27
C THR A 493 -19.51 -16.83 -13.33
N LEU A 494 -19.64 -16.09 -12.22
CA LEU A 494 -20.34 -14.81 -12.15
C LEU A 494 -19.58 -13.89 -11.20
N LEU A 495 -19.23 -12.69 -11.67
CA LEU A 495 -18.50 -11.68 -10.92
C LEU A 495 -19.31 -10.38 -10.93
N ASN A 496 -19.79 -9.94 -9.77
CA ASN A 496 -20.55 -8.70 -9.59
C ASN A 496 -19.85 -7.77 -8.59
N ILE A 497 -20.11 -6.48 -8.74
CA ILE A 497 -19.88 -5.46 -7.71
C ILE A 497 -21.27 -4.96 -7.30
N ASP A 498 -21.74 -5.39 -6.12
CA ASP A 498 -23.07 -5.06 -5.57
C ASP A 498 -22.98 -3.96 -4.49
N ASN A 499 -24.13 -3.39 -4.11
CA ASN A 499 -24.27 -2.44 -2.99
C ASN A 499 -23.33 -1.20 -3.06
N ILE A 500 -22.99 -0.78 -4.28
CA ILE A 500 -22.10 0.36 -4.55
C ILE A 500 -22.68 1.65 -3.94
N ARG A 501 -21.92 2.28 -3.04
CA ARG A 501 -22.30 3.51 -2.31
C ARG A 501 -21.07 4.32 -1.93
N ILE A 502 -21.28 5.54 -1.43
CA ILE A 502 -20.20 6.46 -1.02
C ILE A 502 -20.27 6.70 0.49
N VAL A 503 -19.14 6.58 1.18
CA VAL A 503 -18.99 6.80 2.63
C VAL A 503 -17.74 7.65 2.94
N GLY A 504 -17.56 8.02 4.21
CA GLY A 504 -16.49 8.91 4.65
C GLY A 504 -16.91 10.37 4.85
N THR A 505 -16.02 11.16 5.44
CA THR A 505 -16.25 12.57 5.78
C THR A 505 -16.50 13.44 4.55
N ALA A 506 -15.91 13.07 3.41
CA ALA A 506 -16.12 13.71 2.12
C ALA A 506 -17.21 13.06 1.25
N ALA A 507 -18.04 12.14 1.78
CA ALA A 507 -19.07 11.45 0.99
C ALA A 507 -20.07 12.43 0.33
N ASN A 508 -20.39 13.54 1.00
CA ASN A 508 -21.28 14.58 0.48
C ASN A 508 -20.68 15.43 -0.66
N ALA A 509 -19.41 15.21 -1.01
CA ALA A 509 -18.75 15.86 -2.13
C ALA A 509 -18.89 15.08 -3.44
N LEU A 510 -19.39 13.84 -3.38
CA LEU A 510 -19.64 12.98 -4.54
C LEU A 510 -21.10 12.53 -4.57
N ARG A 511 -21.65 12.31 -5.77
CA ARG A 511 -22.94 11.64 -5.96
C ARG A 511 -22.80 10.53 -7.00
N MET A 512 -23.17 9.31 -6.61
CA MET A 512 -23.17 8.16 -7.51
C MET A 512 -24.12 8.41 -8.70
N LEU A 513 -23.66 8.06 -9.91
CA LEU A 513 -24.43 8.09 -11.15
C LEU A 513 -24.69 6.67 -11.69
N SER A 514 -23.73 5.76 -11.49
CA SER A 514 -23.87 4.37 -11.89
C SER A 514 -24.95 3.64 -11.07
N PRO A 515 -25.47 2.50 -11.58
CA PRO A 515 -26.27 1.60 -10.77
C PRO A 515 -25.53 1.13 -9.51
N THR A 516 -26.27 0.64 -8.53
CA THR A 516 -25.72 0.03 -7.30
C THR A 516 -25.13 -1.37 -7.51
N THR A 517 -25.30 -1.94 -8.70
CA THR A 517 -24.80 -3.27 -9.11
C THR A 517 -24.18 -3.18 -10.50
N ILE A 518 -23.00 -3.76 -10.67
CA ILE A 518 -22.31 -3.93 -11.96
C ILE A 518 -21.97 -5.42 -12.10
N SER A 519 -22.28 -6.00 -13.26
CA SER A 519 -22.04 -7.43 -13.54
C SER A 519 -21.02 -7.63 -14.65
N TYR A 520 -19.96 -8.37 -14.35
CA TYR A 520 -19.00 -8.88 -15.31
C TYR A 520 -19.47 -10.27 -15.78
N GLY A 521 -20.14 -10.30 -16.94
CA GLY A 521 -20.87 -11.48 -17.44
C GLY A 521 -20.02 -12.56 -18.13
N ILE A 522 -18.71 -12.60 -17.90
CA ILE A 522 -17.78 -13.58 -18.51
C ILE A 522 -17.10 -14.35 -17.37
N PRO A 523 -17.03 -15.70 -17.43
CA PRO A 523 -16.27 -16.48 -16.45
C PRO A 523 -14.80 -16.07 -16.41
N VAL A 524 -14.24 -16.00 -15.20
CA VAL A 524 -12.86 -15.62 -14.93
C VAL A 524 -12.11 -16.79 -14.31
N VAL A 525 -11.14 -17.34 -15.05
CA VAL A 525 -10.32 -18.48 -14.59
C VAL A 525 -9.15 -18.03 -13.72
N ASN A 526 -8.45 -18.97 -13.09
CA ASN A 526 -7.22 -18.70 -12.34
C ASN A 526 -6.19 -17.96 -13.21
N SER A 527 -5.47 -17.00 -12.61
CA SER A 527 -4.44 -16.16 -13.23
C SER A 527 -4.94 -15.26 -14.36
N GLN A 528 -6.25 -15.11 -14.51
CA GLN A 528 -6.84 -14.17 -15.47
C GLN A 528 -7.11 -12.81 -14.80
N THR A 529 -6.48 -11.77 -15.35
CA THR A 529 -6.80 -10.37 -15.06
C THR A 529 -8.04 -9.93 -15.84
N VAL A 530 -8.95 -9.22 -15.19
CA VAL A 530 -10.12 -8.58 -15.80
C VAL A 530 -10.21 -7.11 -15.42
N THR A 531 -10.82 -6.31 -16.29
CA THR A 531 -11.17 -4.91 -15.99
C THR A 531 -12.67 -4.82 -15.76
N ILE A 532 -13.08 -4.31 -14.60
CA ILE A 532 -14.47 -3.95 -14.31
C ILE A 532 -14.57 -2.43 -14.30
N ASP A 533 -15.38 -1.87 -15.18
CA ASP A 533 -15.63 -0.44 -15.32
C ASP A 533 -17.09 -0.10 -15.00
N GLY A 534 -17.54 1.11 -15.36
CA GLY A 534 -18.94 1.53 -15.22
C GLY A 534 -19.31 2.15 -13.86
N ILE A 535 -18.47 2.05 -12.83
CA ILE A 535 -18.64 2.83 -11.59
C ILE A 535 -18.43 4.31 -11.94
N THR A 536 -19.45 5.14 -11.79
CA THR A 536 -19.37 6.57 -12.13
C THR A 536 -20.03 7.43 -11.06
N CYS A 537 -19.40 8.55 -10.73
CA CYS A 537 -19.96 9.55 -9.81
C CYS A 537 -19.59 10.97 -10.26
N VAL A 538 -20.44 11.94 -9.92
CA VAL A 538 -20.20 13.36 -10.14
C VAL A 538 -19.68 14.02 -8.87
N VAL A 539 -18.76 14.96 -9.03
CA VAL A 539 -18.27 15.79 -7.93
C VAL A 539 -19.27 16.92 -7.68
N GLU A 540 -20.03 16.83 -6.59
CA GLU A 540 -21.00 17.86 -6.16
C GLU A 540 -20.32 19.00 -5.38
N ARG A 541 -19.13 18.76 -4.81
CA ARG A 541 -18.35 19.77 -4.08
C ARG A 541 -16.85 19.50 -4.19
N ASN A 542 -16.04 20.55 -4.25
CA ASN A 542 -14.60 20.39 -4.07
C ASN A 542 -14.27 20.01 -2.62
N ALA A 543 -13.62 18.86 -2.43
CA ALA A 543 -13.01 18.44 -1.17
C ALA A 543 -11.66 17.76 -1.46
N ASP A 544 -10.62 18.09 -0.70
CA ASP A 544 -9.26 17.52 -0.82
C ASP A 544 -8.96 16.46 0.26
N THR A 545 -10.00 16.01 0.97
CA THR A 545 -10.01 14.82 1.83
C THR A 545 -10.62 13.62 1.11
N THR A 546 -10.19 12.42 1.49
CA THR A 546 -10.62 11.15 0.87
C THR A 546 -12.08 10.82 1.22
N ALA A 547 -12.89 10.57 0.20
CA ALA A 547 -14.14 9.81 0.29
C ALA A 547 -13.86 8.34 -0.10
N TYR A 548 -14.75 7.42 0.25
CA TYR A 548 -14.60 6.01 -0.12
C TYR A 548 -15.83 5.55 -0.90
N ILE A 549 -15.61 4.97 -2.09
CA ILE A 549 -16.64 4.15 -2.74
C ILE A 549 -16.53 2.76 -2.14
N VAL A 550 -17.62 2.28 -1.55
CA VAL A 550 -17.67 0.95 -0.93
C VAL A 550 -18.74 0.10 -1.59
N ALA A 551 -18.43 -1.19 -1.76
CA ALA A 551 -19.27 -2.15 -2.46
C ALA A 551 -19.00 -3.57 -1.92
N ASP A 552 -19.80 -4.54 -2.37
CA ASP A 552 -19.56 -5.97 -2.14
C ASP A 552 -19.08 -6.59 -3.46
N LEU A 553 -17.86 -7.12 -3.49
CA LEU A 553 -17.40 -8.01 -4.56
C LEU A 553 -18.07 -9.37 -4.37
N VAL A 554 -19.00 -9.70 -5.26
CA VAL A 554 -19.78 -10.95 -5.20
C VAL A 554 -19.31 -11.88 -6.30
N THR A 555 -18.91 -13.08 -5.91
CA THR A 555 -18.36 -14.10 -6.80
C THR A 555 -19.18 -15.38 -6.71
N GLN A 556 -19.29 -16.14 -7.80
CA GLN A 556 -19.99 -17.43 -7.81
C GLN A 556 -19.24 -18.48 -8.62
N THR A 557 -19.10 -19.69 -8.09
CA THR A 557 -18.51 -20.83 -8.83
C THR A 557 -19.55 -21.61 -9.65
N SER A 558 -19.04 -22.49 -10.52
CA SER A 558 -19.84 -23.46 -11.29
C SER A 558 -20.69 -24.40 -10.42
N ALA A 559 -20.28 -24.63 -9.16
CA ALA A 559 -21.04 -25.37 -8.16
C ALA A 559 -22.17 -24.56 -7.49
N GLY A 560 -22.32 -23.27 -7.82
CA GLY A 560 -23.32 -22.37 -7.25
C GLY A 560 -22.95 -21.79 -5.88
N ALA A 561 -21.74 -22.02 -5.38
CA ALA A 561 -21.27 -21.40 -4.15
C ALA A 561 -21.03 -19.90 -4.40
N VAL A 562 -21.65 -19.04 -3.58
CA VAL A 562 -21.52 -17.57 -3.65
C VAL A 562 -20.64 -17.09 -2.50
N HIS A 563 -19.60 -16.32 -2.82
CA HIS A 563 -18.80 -15.59 -1.84
C HIS A 563 -19.02 -14.08 -1.99
N LYS A 564 -18.84 -13.31 -0.89
CA LYS A 564 -19.05 -11.85 -0.86
C LYS A 564 -17.98 -11.19 0.00
N ARG A 565 -17.16 -10.32 -0.57
CA ARG A 565 -16.08 -9.60 0.13
C ARG A 565 -16.26 -8.09 0.01
N PRO A 566 -16.06 -7.28 1.06
CA PRO A 566 -16.09 -5.83 0.92
C PRO A 566 -15.00 -5.33 -0.04
N LEU A 567 -15.33 -4.26 -0.76
CA LEU A 567 -14.48 -3.53 -1.67
C LEU A 567 -14.46 -2.07 -1.20
N VAL A 568 -13.28 -1.47 -1.01
CA VAL A 568 -13.13 -0.11 -0.47
C VAL A 568 -12.17 0.69 -1.35
N ILE A 569 -12.71 1.60 -2.17
CA ILE A 569 -11.94 2.38 -3.13
C ILE A 569 -11.77 3.82 -2.61
N PRO A 570 -10.54 4.28 -2.33
CA PRO A 570 -10.30 5.67 -1.93
C PRO A 570 -10.43 6.62 -3.12
N VAL A 571 -11.18 7.71 -2.96
CA VAL A 571 -11.42 8.72 -4.00
C VAL A 571 -11.31 10.12 -3.39
N THR A 572 -10.36 10.93 -3.86
CA THR A 572 -10.30 12.36 -3.47
C THR A 572 -11.17 13.18 -4.43
N PRO A 573 -12.26 13.84 -3.96
CA PRO A 573 -13.23 14.50 -4.85
C PRO A 573 -12.67 15.70 -5.64
N ALA A 574 -11.65 16.38 -5.12
CA ALA A 574 -10.89 17.41 -5.83
C ALA A 574 -9.42 17.37 -5.35
N PRO A 575 -8.58 16.50 -5.95
CA PRO A 575 -7.19 16.32 -5.54
C PRO A 575 -6.44 17.67 -5.51
N PRO A 576 -5.61 17.97 -4.50
CA PRO A 576 -4.92 19.27 -4.35
C PRO A 576 -3.68 19.41 -5.25
N PHE A 577 -3.60 18.61 -6.32
CA PHE A 577 -2.48 18.58 -7.27
C PHE A 577 -2.96 18.16 -8.66
N ARG A 578 -2.10 18.34 -9.65
CA ARG A 578 -2.25 17.83 -11.02
C ARG A 578 -1.09 16.89 -11.34
N ASN A 579 -1.38 15.75 -11.96
CA ASN A 579 -0.34 14.92 -12.59
C ASN A 579 -0.01 15.46 -13.98
N ILE A 580 1.28 15.51 -14.28
CA ILE A 580 1.89 15.87 -15.57
C ILE A 580 2.70 14.66 -16.00
N ALA A 581 2.36 14.07 -17.15
CA ALA A 581 3.01 12.84 -17.62
C ALA A 581 3.07 12.76 -19.14
N ASN A 582 4.06 12.03 -19.65
CA ASN A 582 4.15 11.52 -21.01
C ASN A 582 4.64 10.05 -20.96
N THR A 583 5.02 9.43 -22.08
CA THR A 583 5.40 7.99 -22.05
C THR A 583 6.77 7.69 -21.45
N VAL A 584 7.55 8.71 -21.03
CA VAL A 584 8.88 8.50 -20.41
C VAL A 584 9.05 9.17 -19.06
N PHE A 585 8.17 10.08 -18.64
CA PHE A 585 8.24 10.69 -17.31
C PHE A 585 6.86 11.04 -16.77
N ALA A 586 6.73 11.03 -15.45
CA ALA A 586 5.55 11.55 -14.77
C ALA A 586 5.92 12.25 -13.46
N THR A 587 5.25 13.34 -13.16
CA THR A 587 5.36 14.08 -11.89
C THR A 587 4.04 14.73 -11.48
N SER A 588 3.95 15.24 -10.25
CA SER A 588 2.80 16.02 -9.78
C SER A 588 3.19 17.48 -9.52
N VAL A 589 2.28 18.41 -9.82
CA VAL A 589 2.40 19.83 -9.45
C VAL A 589 1.30 20.16 -8.45
N GLY A 590 1.69 20.58 -7.26
CA GLY A 590 0.80 20.86 -6.13
C GLY A 590 0.23 22.28 -6.15
N ASP A 591 -1.01 22.42 -5.66
CA ASP A 591 -1.65 23.72 -5.40
C ASP A 591 -0.98 24.49 -4.22
N ASN A 592 0.06 23.91 -3.59
CA ASN A 592 0.86 24.44 -2.49
C ASN A 592 2.31 24.79 -2.91
N ALA A 593 2.59 24.91 -4.21
CA ALA A 593 3.93 25.17 -4.75
C ALA A 593 5.00 24.12 -4.37
N ARG A 594 4.59 22.85 -4.31
CA ARG A 594 5.47 21.67 -4.33
C ARG A 594 5.41 20.94 -5.68
N ILE A 595 6.49 20.23 -6.03
CA ILE A 595 6.58 19.36 -7.20
C ILE A 595 6.96 17.96 -6.72
N GLY A 596 6.45 16.93 -7.40
CA GLY A 596 6.71 15.54 -7.08
C GLY A 596 5.82 15.01 -5.96
N LYS A 597 6.34 14.91 -4.73
CA LYS A 597 5.55 14.58 -3.54
C LYS A 597 4.99 15.86 -2.93
N VAL A 598 3.67 16.06 -3.07
CA VAL A 598 3.02 17.32 -2.69
C VAL A 598 2.56 17.34 -1.24
N ASP A 599 2.31 16.16 -0.67
CA ASP A 599 1.96 15.95 0.74
C ASP A 599 2.27 14.48 1.08
N SER A 600 3.43 14.25 1.72
CA SER A 600 3.93 12.91 2.01
C SER A 600 3.13 12.19 3.10
N GLU A 601 2.53 12.92 4.05
CA GLU A 601 1.71 12.36 5.13
C GLU A 601 0.44 11.70 4.58
N ARG A 602 -0.19 12.32 3.57
CA ARG A 602 -1.34 11.76 2.84
C ARG A 602 -0.95 10.91 1.62
N GLY A 603 0.34 10.71 1.38
CA GLY A 603 0.86 10.01 0.20
C GLY A 603 0.52 10.67 -1.14
N PHE A 604 0.14 11.96 -1.15
CA PHE A 604 -0.29 12.66 -2.36
C PHE A 604 0.89 13.07 -3.24
N GLY A 605 0.68 12.89 -4.54
CA GLY A 605 1.68 13.14 -5.57
C GLY A 605 2.51 11.90 -5.92
N ILE A 606 2.86 11.77 -7.19
CA ILE A 606 3.53 10.57 -7.71
C ILE A 606 5.07 10.63 -7.58
N GLY A 607 5.62 11.71 -7.01
CA GLY A 607 7.07 11.97 -7.04
C GLY A 607 7.51 12.46 -8.42
N PHE A 608 8.78 12.27 -8.77
CA PHE A 608 9.25 12.38 -10.15
C PHE A 608 9.73 11.00 -10.60
N THR A 609 9.25 10.56 -11.76
CA THR A 609 9.54 9.25 -12.35
C THR A 609 10.10 9.44 -13.75
N TYR A 610 11.02 8.58 -14.17
CA TYR A 610 11.59 8.59 -15.52
C TYR A 610 11.89 7.16 -15.99
N LYS A 611 11.25 6.73 -17.08
CA LYS A 611 11.22 5.35 -17.57
C LYS A 611 10.86 4.38 -16.43
N ASN A 612 11.79 3.49 -16.06
CA ASN A 612 11.60 2.52 -14.98
C ASN A 612 12.07 3.05 -13.61
N SER A 613 12.64 4.25 -13.55
CA SER A 613 13.13 4.87 -12.32
C SER A 613 12.05 5.70 -11.64
N CYS A 614 12.04 5.64 -10.32
CA CYS A 614 10.99 6.12 -9.44
C CYS A 614 11.61 6.81 -8.23
N GLY A 615 10.85 7.69 -7.55
CA GLY A 615 11.34 8.39 -6.36
C GLY A 615 12.39 9.48 -6.63
N LEU A 616 12.71 9.80 -7.88
CA LEU A 616 13.87 10.63 -8.27
C LEU A 616 13.93 12.03 -7.63
N LEU A 617 12.79 12.55 -7.17
CA LEU A 617 12.65 13.86 -6.54
C LEU A 617 11.76 13.70 -5.30
N PRO A 618 12.30 13.26 -4.14
CA PRO A 618 11.52 13.05 -2.92
C PRO A 618 10.93 14.35 -2.37
N GLU A 619 11.67 15.46 -2.48
CA GLU A 619 11.23 16.78 -2.06
C GLU A 619 11.57 17.85 -3.11
N CYS A 620 10.57 18.62 -3.52
CA CYS A 620 10.80 19.85 -4.26
C CYS A 620 9.73 20.90 -3.93
N GLY A 621 10.17 22.11 -3.62
CA GLY A 621 9.27 23.19 -3.23
C GLY A 621 9.85 24.58 -3.46
N LEU A 622 8.95 25.53 -3.68
CA LEU A 622 9.27 26.94 -3.88
C LEU A 622 9.77 27.57 -2.57
N MET A 623 10.76 28.46 -2.70
CA MET A 623 11.24 29.35 -1.64
C MET A 623 11.31 30.78 -2.16
N ILE A 624 10.90 31.74 -1.32
CA ILE A 624 10.98 33.17 -1.60
C ILE A 624 11.56 33.89 -0.39
N THR A 625 12.48 34.82 -0.64
CA THR A 625 12.90 35.82 0.35
C THR A 625 12.69 37.23 -0.18
N ALA A 626 12.28 38.14 0.69
CA ALA A 626 12.33 39.59 0.53
C ALA A 626 12.38 40.23 1.91
N ASN A 627 12.91 41.44 2.04
CA ASN A 627 12.90 42.22 3.29
C ASN A 627 13.41 41.46 4.56
N ASN A 628 14.29 40.47 4.37
CA ASN A 628 14.82 39.53 5.39
C ASN A 628 13.81 38.54 5.98
N GLN A 629 12.64 38.38 5.36
CA GLN A 629 11.69 37.29 5.61
C GLN A 629 11.91 36.14 4.62
N VAL A 630 11.35 34.97 4.94
CA VAL A 630 11.31 33.77 4.08
C VAL A 630 9.91 33.18 4.12
N VAL A 631 9.40 32.77 2.96
CA VAL A 631 8.21 31.92 2.82
C VAL A 631 8.53 30.81 1.83
N ASP A 632 8.07 29.60 2.12
CA ASP A 632 8.54 28.39 1.45
C ASP A 632 7.62 27.18 1.68
N ALA A 633 7.81 26.15 0.86
CA ALA A 633 7.12 24.87 0.96
C ALA A 633 8.07 23.68 1.18
N VAL A 634 9.18 23.86 1.91
CA VAL A 634 10.23 22.83 2.08
C VAL A 634 10.59 22.59 3.55
N ARG A 635 11.49 21.63 3.82
CA ARG A 635 12.01 21.33 5.16
C ARG A 635 12.54 22.58 5.89
N SER A 636 12.42 22.57 7.20
CA SER A 636 12.86 23.64 8.10
C SER A 636 13.72 23.06 9.22
N GLU A 637 14.13 23.87 10.20
CA GLU A 637 14.80 23.38 11.42
C GLU A 637 13.94 22.40 12.25
N LYS A 638 12.61 22.35 12.00
CA LYS A 638 11.67 21.44 12.67
C LYS A 638 10.55 21.02 11.72
N GLY A 639 10.76 19.93 10.99
CA GLY A 639 9.79 19.37 10.06
C GLY A 639 9.80 20.09 8.70
N SER A 640 8.63 20.42 8.15
CA SER A 640 8.53 21.17 6.89
C SER A 640 7.54 22.31 6.95
N ASN A 641 7.84 23.37 6.20
CA ASN A 641 6.98 24.51 6.01
C ASN A 641 6.00 24.27 4.86
N ASN A 642 4.83 24.88 4.96
CA ASN A 642 3.82 24.92 3.90
C ASN A 642 3.17 26.30 3.86
N HIS A 643 3.95 27.31 3.48
CA HIS A 643 3.57 28.72 3.60
C HIS A 643 2.62 29.22 2.50
N PHE A 644 2.30 28.40 1.49
CA PHE A 644 1.51 28.79 0.33
C PHE A 644 0.10 28.17 0.32
N ILE A 645 -0.92 28.99 0.04
CA ILE A 645 -2.28 28.53 -0.29
C ILE A 645 -2.64 28.87 -1.75
N PRO A 646 -3.50 28.08 -2.42
CA PRO A 646 -3.95 28.40 -3.78
C PRO A 646 -4.96 29.54 -3.80
N ILE A 647 -4.64 30.57 -4.59
CA ILE A 647 -5.61 31.57 -5.09
C ILE A 647 -6.30 31.05 -6.35
N LYS A 648 -5.55 30.33 -7.20
CA LYS A 648 -6.04 29.66 -8.42
C LYS A 648 -5.40 28.27 -8.53
N ARG A 649 -6.18 27.20 -8.39
CA ARG A 649 -5.71 25.80 -8.50
C ARG A 649 -5.36 25.43 -9.95
N PHE A 650 -4.58 24.38 -10.20
CA PHE A 650 -4.27 23.88 -11.56
C PHE A 650 -5.46 23.18 -12.26
N ASN A 651 -6.57 23.91 -12.48
CA ASN A 651 -7.83 23.43 -13.06
C ASN A 651 -8.33 24.28 -14.25
N LYS A 652 -9.38 23.79 -14.93
CA LYS A 652 -10.10 24.48 -16.01
C LYS A 652 -10.53 25.91 -15.63
N PRO A 653 -10.60 26.86 -16.59
CA PRO A 653 -10.33 26.70 -18.02
C PRO A 653 -8.83 26.70 -18.38
N LYS A 654 -7.93 27.08 -17.45
CA LYS A 654 -6.47 27.11 -17.66
C LYS A 654 -5.77 26.00 -16.85
N PRO A 655 -5.83 24.72 -17.28
CA PRO A 655 -5.44 23.58 -16.46
C PRO A 655 -3.96 23.59 -16.02
N LEU A 656 -3.07 24.15 -16.83
CA LEU A 656 -1.64 24.23 -16.59
C LEU A 656 -1.19 25.53 -15.90
N TYR A 657 -2.11 26.44 -15.61
CA TYR A 657 -1.82 27.68 -14.88
C TYR A 657 -2.34 27.61 -13.44
N GLY A 658 -1.54 28.04 -12.48
CA GLY A 658 -1.88 28.13 -11.06
C GLY A 658 -1.42 29.45 -10.45
N ILE A 659 -2.04 29.87 -9.36
CA ILE A 659 -1.61 31.01 -8.54
C ILE A 659 -1.65 30.58 -7.07
N VAL A 660 -0.55 30.76 -6.35
CA VAL A 660 -0.51 30.63 -4.89
C VAL A 660 -0.22 31.96 -4.23
N SER A 661 -0.51 32.10 -2.94
CA SER A 661 -0.11 33.24 -2.12
C SER A 661 0.41 32.76 -0.77
N ASP A 662 1.33 33.52 -0.17
CA ASP A 662 1.99 33.23 1.10
C ASP A 662 1.10 33.49 2.34
N LEU A 663 -0.23 33.51 2.17
CA LEU A 663 -1.20 33.75 3.23
C LEU A 663 -1.23 32.65 4.31
N ALA A 664 -0.70 31.45 4.03
CA ALA A 664 -0.50 30.43 5.07
C ALA A 664 0.69 30.76 6.00
N ALA A 665 1.62 31.61 5.57
CA ALA A 665 2.72 32.07 6.42
C ALA A 665 2.19 32.80 7.66
N PRO A 666 2.78 32.55 8.85
CA PRO A 666 2.56 33.37 10.03
C PRO A 666 2.81 34.85 9.72
N ALA A 667 1.98 35.74 10.29
CA ALA A 667 2.04 37.17 9.99
C ALA A 667 3.45 37.82 10.12
N PRO A 668 4.33 37.43 11.06
CA PRO A 668 5.71 37.95 11.12
C PRO A 668 6.63 37.49 9.97
N GLN A 669 6.37 36.33 9.35
CA GLN A 669 7.16 35.76 8.25
C GLN A 669 6.59 36.09 6.87
N ARG A 670 5.30 36.44 6.79
CA ARG A 670 4.61 36.78 5.55
C ARG A 670 5.25 37.98 4.83
N ILE A 671 5.56 37.78 3.55
CA ILE A 671 6.09 38.79 2.63
C ILE A 671 4.94 39.56 1.95
N GLY A 672 3.83 38.88 1.64
CA GLY A 672 2.70 39.44 0.88
C GLY A 672 2.94 39.33 -0.62
N VAL A 673 2.97 38.09 -1.12
CA VAL A 673 3.19 37.77 -2.54
C VAL A 673 2.08 36.89 -3.12
N GLU A 674 1.82 37.08 -4.41
CA GLU A 674 1.14 36.11 -5.27
C GLU A 674 2.14 35.55 -6.27
N VAL A 675 2.14 34.23 -6.47
CA VAL A 675 3.02 33.53 -7.40
C VAL A 675 2.17 32.81 -8.44
N GLY A 676 2.15 33.37 -9.65
CA GLY A 676 1.61 32.68 -10.82
C GLY A 676 2.62 31.68 -11.38
N MET A 677 2.17 30.48 -11.75
CA MET A 677 2.98 29.42 -12.33
C MET A 677 2.27 28.86 -13.56
N ASN A 678 2.93 28.86 -14.72
CA ASN A 678 2.43 28.26 -15.96
C ASN A 678 3.32 27.07 -16.34
N ILE A 679 2.72 25.88 -16.40
CA ILE A 679 3.43 24.61 -16.59
C ILE A 679 3.45 24.22 -18.07
N SER A 680 4.56 23.68 -18.53
CA SER A 680 4.65 23.00 -19.82
C SER A 680 5.54 21.77 -19.73
N ALA A 681 5.10 20.69 -20.38
CA ALA A 681 5.85 19.44 -20.48
C ALA A 681 5.95 19.04 -21.95
N ASP A 682 7.02 18.35 -22.32
CA ASP A 682 7.21 17.94 -23.70
C ASP A 682 6.23 16.82 -24.12
N THR A 683 5.57 17.02 -25.26
CA THR A 683 4.66 16.06 -25.89
C THR A 683 5.37 15.02 -26.74
N ALA A 684 6.64 15.23 -27.10
CA ALA A 684 7.44 14.27 -27.87
C ALA A 684 8.13 13.19 -27.01
N ASN A 685 7.56 12.89 -25.83
CA ASN A 685 8.03 11.86 -24.90
C ASN A 685 9.50 12.04 -24.47
N GLN A 686 9.83 13.22 -23.96
CA GLN A 686 11.12 13.53 -23.34
C GLN A 686 10.94 14.03 -21.90
N GLY A 687 11.98 13.89 -21.07
CA GLY A 687 12.00 14.36 -19.69
C GLY A 687 12.23 15.87 -19.60
N ILE A 688 11.22 16.68 -19.97
CA ILE A 688 11.26 18.14 -19.88
C ILE A 688 10.03 18.65 -19.11
N LEU A 689 10.28 19.42 -18.05
CA LEU A 689 9.29 20.23 -17.35
C LEU A 689 9.75 21.69 -17.30
N VAL A 690 8.96 22.61 -17.85
CA VAL A 690 9.16 24.06 -17.82
C VAL A 690 8.07 24.69 -16.95
N ILE A 691 8.47 25.64 -16.10
CA ILE A 691 7.58 26.44 -15.26
C ILE A 691 7.91 27.91 -15.47
N ASP A 692 7.02 28.65 -16.12
CA ASP A 692 7.10 30.11 -16.20
C ASP A 692 6.40 30.73 -14.99
N ILE A 693 7.18 31.43 -14.17
CA ILE A 693 6.81 31.92 -12.85
C ILE A 693 6.71 33.44 -12.90
N THR A 694 5.67 33.99 -12.27
CA THR A 694 5.57 35.43 -12.02
C THR A 694 5.27 35.70 -10.56
N VAL A 695 6.13 36.47 -9.90
CA VAL A 695 5.95 36.92 -8.51
C VAL A 695 5.45 38.35 -8.52
N LYS A 696 4.30 38.56 -7.87
CA LYS A 696 3.62 39.84 -7.72
C LYS A 696 3.64 40.27 -6.26
N ASN A 697 4.03 41.51 -6.00
CA ASN A 697 3.91 42.12 -4.68
C ASN A 697 2.43 42.52 -4.44
N ILE A 698 1.80 41.92 -3.43
CA ILE A 698 0.45 42.28 -2.97
C ILE A 698 0.46 42.96 -1.59
N SER A 699 1.63 43.23 -1.03
CA SER A 699 1.79 44.02 0.19
C SER A 699 1.74 45.53 -0.10
N ASP A 700 1.44 46.31 0.93
CA ASP A 700 1.55 47.78 0.91
C ASP A 700 3.02 48.29 0.96
N SER A 701 4.01 47.38 0.95
CA SER A 701 5.42 47.69 1.15
C SER A 701 6.27 47.39 -0.09
N THR A 702 7.32 48.17 -0.34
CA THR A 702 8.32 47.83 -1.36
C THR A 702 9.08 46.56 -0.95
N LEU A 703 9.08 45.53 -1.79
CA LEU A 703 9.90 44.33 -1.58
C LEU A 703 11.32 44.56 -2.10
N ARG A 704 12.31 44.35 -1.22
CA ARG A 704 13.74 44.49 -1.52
C ARG A 704 14.48 43.17 -1.29
N ASN A 705 15.61 43.00 -1.98
CA ASN A 705 16.44 41.80 -1.94
C ASN A 705 15.63 40.53 -2.28
N VAL A 706 14.86 40.59 -3.38
CA VAL A 706 13.87 39.54 -3.70
C VAL A 706 14.56 38.36 -4.38
N GLY A 707 14.66 37.24 -3.66
CA GLY A 707 15.13 35.97 -4.20
C GLY A 707 13.98 34.98 -4.36
N VAL A 708 13.91 34.30 -5.49
CA VAL A 708 12.85 33.33 -5.84
C VAL A 708 13.51 32.08 -6.42
N GLY A 709 13.27 30.91 -5.87
CA GLY A 709 13.89 29.67 -6.37
C GLY A 709 13.28 28.40 -5.81
N TRP A 710 13.68 27.27 -6.38
CA TRP A 710 13.23 25.94 -5.97
C TRP A 710 14.35 25.21 -5.26
N PHE A 711 14.08 24.71 -4.06
CA PHE A 711 14.88 23.63 -3.46
C PHE A 711 14.43 22.29 -4.05
N GLN A 712 15.39 21.41 -4.30
CA GLN A 712 15.19 20.17 -5.04
C GLN A 712 16.13 19.13 -4.45
N ASP A 713 15.57 18.08 -3.86
CA ASP A 713 16.28 16.91 -3.39
C ASP A 713 16.20 15.85 -4.49
N TRP A 714 17.34 15.36 -5.00
CA TRP A 714 17.39 14.49 -6.17
C TRP A 714 18.11 13.16 -5.85
N ASP A 715 17.34 12.07 -5.89
CA ASP A 715 17.79 10.71 -5.65
C ASP A 715 17.98 9.97 -6.97
N LEU A 716 19.22 9.92 -7.45
CA LEU A 716 19.62 9.26 -8.70
C LEU A 716 20.48 8.01 -8.43
N GLY A 717 20.27 6.95 -9.22
CA GLY A 717 21.05 5.72 -9.13
C GLY A 717 20.60 4.79 -8.00
N GLU A 718 21.46 3.82 -7.66
CA GLU A 718 21.22 2.85 -6.58
C GLU A 718 21.61 3.42 -5.21
N ASN A 719 22.63 4.29 -5.17
CA ASN A 719 23.04 4.97 -3.95
C ASN A 719 22.94 6.50 -4.09
N PRO A 720 21.87 7.14 -3.58
CA PRO A 720 21.74 8.61 -3.57
C PRO A 720 22.92 9.33 -2.90
N ALA A 721 23.60 8.65 -1.97
CA ALA A 721 24.81 9.17 -1.33
C ALA A 721 25.97 9.42 -2.31
N HIS A 722 25.92 8.87 -3.53
CA HIS A 722 26.91 9.09 -4.60
C HIS A 722 26.52 10.21 -5.58
N ASN A 723 25.43 10.95 -5.34
CA ASN A 723 25.02 12.06 -6.19
C ASN A 723 25.96 13.25 -6.05
N SER A 724 26.25 13.90 -7.18
CA SER A 724 27.13 15.07 -7.25
C SER A 724 26.44 16.21 -7.98
N VAL A 725 26.59 17.42 -7.45
CA VAL A 725 26.12 18.66 -8.09
C VAL A 725 27.31 19.39 -8.69
N ASN A 726 27.24 19.57 -10.01
CA ASN A 726 28.26 20.24 -10.81
C ASN A 726 27.69 21.50 -11.46
N ALA A 727 28.53 22.49 -11.70
CA ALA A 727 28.18 23.57 -12.63
C ALA A 727 27.84 22.97 -14.02
N LEU A 728 26.88 23.59 -14.72
CA LEU A 728 26.40 23.09 -15.99
C LEU A 728 27.48 23.02 -17.09
N LEU A 729 27.10 22.33 -18.17
CA LEU A 729 27.87 22.11 -19.40
C LEU A 729 28.75 23.30 -19.84
N PRO A 730 29.96 23.06 -20.38
CA PRO A 730 30.76 24.11 -21.02
C PRO A 730 29.92 24.88 -22.05
N GLY A 731 29.73 26.18 -21.82
CA GLY A 731 28.89 27.05 -22.65
C GLY A 731 27.49 27.38 -22.09
N PHE A 732 27.03 26.73 -21.02
CA PHE A 732 25.74 27.02 -20.39
C PHE A 732 25.89 27.25 -18.87
N SER A 733 25.78 28.49 -18.42
CA SER A 733 26.13 28.91 -17.06
C SER A 733 24.95 29.07 -16.09
N ASN A 734 23.70 28.90 -16.54
CA ASN A 734 22.50 29.34 -15.81
C ASN A 734 21.87 28.30 -14.85
N GLY A 735 22.58 27.24 -14.48
CA GLY A 735 22.04 26.23 -13.58
C GLY A 735 23.05 25.15 -13.17
N VAL A 736 22.50 24.03 -12.70
CA VAL A 736 23.22 22.88 -12.14
C VAL A 736 22.97 21.59 -12.93
N LEU A 737 23.96 20.71 -12.90
CA LEU A 737 23.90 19.34 -13.39
C LEU A 737 24.06 18.41 -12.18
N ILE A 738 23.04 17.59 -11.91
CA ILE A 738 23.10 16.52 -10.91
C ILE A 738 23.35 15.20 -11.63
N THR A 739 24.33 14.43 -11.15
CA THR A 739 24.72 13.13 -11.69
C THR A 739 25.05 12.16 -10.58
N SER A 740 24.53 10.93 -10.65
CA SER A 740 25.05 9.82 -9.83
C SER A 740 26.41 9.38 -10.37
N ALA A 741 27.30 8.91 -9.49
CA ALA A 741 28.53 8.24 -9.88
C ALA A 741 28.31 6.78 -10.31
N ASP A 742 27.11 6.23 -10.07
CA ASP A 742 26.78 4.82 -10.31
C ASP A 742 26.42 4.53 -11.78
N SER A 743 26.44 3.26 -12.15
CA SER A 743 26.42 2.80 -13.55
C SER A 743 25.13 3.07 -14.34
N LEU A 744 24.05 3.49 -13.67
CA LEU A 744 22.71 3.65 -14.25
C LEU A 744 22.60 4.78 -15.29
N GLY A 745 23.58 5.68 -15.38
CA GLY A 745 23.64 6.66 -16.48
C GLY A 745 22.39 7.53 -16.57
N LEU A 746 21.94 8.08 -15.44
CA LEU A 746 20.90 9.12 -15.38
C LEU A 746 21.52 10.44 -14.93
N SER A 747 21.10 11.52 -15.59
CA SER A 747 21.56 12.88 -15.35
C SER A 747 20.37 13.83 -15.29
N VAL A 748 20.38 14.75 -14.34
CA VAL A 748 19.36 15.80 -14.19
C VAL A 748 19.98 17.16 -14.42
N CYS A 749 19.33 17.99 -15.22
CA CYS A 749 19.69 19.41 -15.36
C CYS A 749 18.56 20.27 -14.83
N SER A 750 18.90 21.19 -13.92
CA SER A 750 17.98 22.15 -13.36
C SER A 750 18.54 23.56 -13.55
N TYR A 751 17.74 24.49 -14.05
CA TYR A 751 18.21 25.84 -14.33
C TYR A 751 17.09 26.88 -14.28
N ALA A 752 17.49 28.14 -14.09
CA ALA A 752 16.59 29.28 -14.10
C ALA A 752 17.02 30.35 -15.11
N GLN A 753 16.05 31.03 -15.71
CA GLN A 753 16.26 32.12 -16.67
C GLN A 753 15.32 33.29 -16.35
N THR A 754 15.67 34.50 -16.79
CA THR A 754 14.86 35.70 -16.56
C THR A 754 15.16 36.77 -17.61
N PRO A 755 14.17 37.57 -18.05
CA PRO A 755 14.41 38.64 -19.01
C PRO A 755 15.07 39.89 -18.38
N TYR A 756 15.17 39.96 -17.05
CA TYR A 756 15.71 41.12 -16.34
C TYR A 756 17.24 41.04 -16.28
N SER A 757 17.95 41.79 -17.14
CA SER A 757 19.42 41.76 -17.24
C SER A 757 20.18 42.20 -15.98
N GLN A 758 19.50 42.90 -15.06
CA GLN A 758 20.05 43.29 -13.75
C GLN A 758 19.87 42.21 -12.67
N ALA A 759 19.14 41.13 -12.95
CA ALA A 759 18.94 40.03 -12.01
C ALA A 759 20.10 39.03 -12.08
N THR A 760 20.33 38.29 -10.98
CA THR A 760 21.36 37.25 -10.91
C THR A 760 20.70 35.88 -10.84
N VAL A 761 21.11 34.97 -11.72
CA VAL A 761 20.67 33.56 -11.65
C VAL A 761 21.32 32.90 -10.43
N VAL A 762 20.50 32.29 -9.59
CA VAL A 762 20.89 31.51 -8.41
C VAL A 762 21.11 30.07 -8.83
N LYS A 763 22.24 29.50 -8.41
CA LYS A 763 22.59 28.09 -8.60
C LYS A 763 23.52 27.63 -7.47
N ALA A 764 23.07 26.67 -6.68
CA ALA A 764 23.85 26.11 -5.59
C ALA A 764 23.57 24.61 -5.46
N GLY A 765 24.61 23.81 -5.17
CA GLY A 765 24.42 22.51 -4.56
C GLY A 765 24.25 22.67 -3.05
N VAL A 766 23.56 21.74 -2.42
CA VAL A 766 23.34 21.69 -0.97
C VAL A 766 23.70 20.28 -0.49
N ASN A 767 24.54 20.18 0.54
CA ASN A 767 24.84 18.90 1.19
C ASN A 767 23.63 18.51 2.05
N ASN A 768 22.90 17.49 1.60
CA ASN A 768 21.60 17.16 2.15
C ASN A 768 21.70 16.64 3.59
N GLN A 769 22.71 15.80 3.88
CA GLN A 769 23.03 15.28 5.23
C GLN A 769 23.17 16.39 6.28
N THR A 770 23.82 17.50 5.92
CA THR A 770 24.02 18.65 6.84
C THR A 770 22.84 19.61 6.93
N THR A 771 21.81 19.45 6.09
CA THR A 771 20.63 20.33 6.06
C THR A 771 19.31 19.66 6.38
N TYR A 772 19.26 18.32 6.47
CA TYR A 772 18.04 17.54 6.74
C TYR A 772 17.26 18.06 7.96
N ASP A 773 17.94 18.25 9.10
CA ASP A 773 17.37 18.80 10.34
C ASP A 773 17.76 20.27 10.63
N GLY A 774 18.23 21.01 9.61
CA GLY A 774 18.96 22.27 9.81
C GLY A 774 18.72 23.37 8.79
N PHE A 775 17.66 23.29 7.96
CA PHE A 775 17.47 24.24 6.87
C PHE A 775 16.88 25.58 7.33
N THR A 776 17.71 26.40 7.98
CA THR A 776 17.33 27.69 8.58
C THR A 776 16.91 28.74 7.54
N ASP A 777 16.05 29.69 7.95
CA ASP A 777 15.68 30.84 7.12
C ASP A 777 16.91 31.64 6.66
N ALA A 778 17.95 31.76 7.49
CA ALA A 778 19.18 32.44 7.13
C ALA A 778 19.95 31.72 6.00
N ARG A 779 19.98 30.38 6.03
CA ARG A 779 20.55 29.54 4.96
C ARG A 779 19.78 29.72 3.66
N LYS A 780 18.43 29.64 3.73
CA LYS A 780 17.52 29.87 2.59
C LYS A 780 17.76 31.25 1.96
N GLN A 781 17.91 32.30 2.78
CA GLN A 781 18.23 33.65 2.31
C GLN A 781 19.59 33.74 1.60
N ASN A 782 20.64 33.12 2.14
CA ASN A 782 21.97 33.17 1.53
C ASN A 782 22.01 32.46 0.17
N LEU A 783 21.39 31.29 0.07
CA LEU A 783 21.24 30.54 -1.18
C LEU A 783 20.48 31.38 -2.22
N LEU A 784 19.28 31.87 -1.89
CA LEU A 784 18.46 32.69 -2.78
C LEU A 784 19.05 34.07 -3.12
N ARG A 785 20.12 34.49 -2.43
CA ARG A 785 20.89 35.72 -2.72
C ARG A 785 22.21 35.43 -3.45
N GLY A 786 22.45 34.19 -3.88
CA GLY A 786 23.65 33.77 -4.60
C GLY A 786 24.94 33.84 -3.77
N ARG A 787 24.84 33.81 -2.43
CA ARG A 787 25.99 33.93 -1.52
C ARG A 787 26.70 32.62 -1.23
N GLU A 788 26.03 31.51 -1.55
CA GLU A 788 26.51 30.13 -1.36
C GLU A 788 26.58 29.38 -2.71
N ASN A 789 26.85 30.12 -3.80
CA ASN A 789 27.06 29.54 -5.12
C ASN A 789 28.23 28.55 -5.09
N ALA A 790 28.07 27.43 -5.80
CA ALA A 790 29.07 26.37 -5.85
C ALA A 790 29.41 25.99 -7.29
N GLU A 791 30.71 25.83 -7.57
CA GLU A 791 31.20 25.48 -8.91
C GLU A 791 31.46 23.97 -9.08
N SER A 792 31.71 23.25 -7.99
CA SER A 792 31.80 21.78 -7.97
C SER A 792 31.65 21.26 -6.52
N PHE A 793 30.89 20.18 -6.35
CA PHE A 793 30.75 19.48 -5.08
C PHE A 793 30.70 17.95 -5.28
N THR A 794 31.73 17.26 -4.79
CA THR A 794 31.63 15.86 -4.36
C THR A 794 31.01 15.84 -2.96
N MET A 795 29.70 16.03 -2.89
CA MET A 795 28.93 15.87 -1.65
C MET A 795 28.41 14.44 -1.54
N VAL A 796 28.11 14.03 -0.32
CA VAL A 796 27.41 12.79 -0.03
C VAL A 796 25.95 13.17 0.18
N ASP A 797 25.06 12.67 -0.67
CA ASP A 797 23.63 13.06 -0.76
C ASP A 797 23.44 14.57 -1.09
N ALA A 798 22.88 14.85 -2.27
CA ALA A 798 23.16 16.09 -3.00
C ALA A 798 21.90 16.77 -3.57
N ALA A 799 21.30 17.62 -2.75
CA ALA A 799 20.22 18.53 -3.13
C ALA A 799 20.75 19.77 -3.88
N CYS A 800 19.86 20.58 -4.44
CA CYS A 800 20.21 21.83 -5.11
C CYS A 800 19.18 22.95 -4.92
N VAL A 801 19.61 24.19 -5.20
CA VAL A 801 18.75 25.37 -5.33
C VAL A 801 19.02 26.05 -6.67
N THR A 802 17.97 26.26 -7.45
CA THR A 802 18.02 27.11 -8.66
C THR A 802 16.94 28.18 -8.62
N GLY A 803 17.23 29.37 -9.16
CA GLY A 803 16.31 30.49 -9.09
C GLY A 803 16.89 31.80 -9.61
N VAL A 804 16.30 32.91 -9.16
CA VAL A 804 16.69 34.26 -9.56
C VAL A 804 16.65 35.20 -8.35
N TYR A 805 17.70 36.02 -8.23
CA TYR A 805 17.79 37.13 -7.31
C TYR A 805 17.60 38.46 -8.06
N PHE A 806 16.54 39.19 -7.73
CA PHE A 806 16.24 40.50 -8.29
C PHE A 806 16.84 41.61 -7.40
N HIS A 807 17.81 42.33 -7.94
CA HIS A 807 18.44 43.48 -7.29
C HIS A 807 17.49 44.69 -7.25
N ASP A 808 16.72 44.90 -8.32
CA ASP A 808 15.73 45.97 -8.39
C ASP A 808 14.52 45.67 -7.49
N PRO A 809 14.04 46.65 -6.70
CA PRO A 809 12.88 46.47 -5.84
C PRO A 809 11.59 46.17 -6.63
N ILE A 810 10.67 45.47 -5.98
CA ILE A 810 9.30 45.25 -6.47
C ILE A 810 8.38 46.15 -5.65
N GLU A 811 7.98 47.29 -6.22
CA GLU A 811 7.00 48.20 -5.60
C GLU A 811 5.62 47.53 -5.42
N PRO A 812 4.74 48.05 -4.55
CA PRO A 812 3.37 47.54 -4.38
C PRO A 812 2.63 47.39 -5.71
N GLY A 813 2.02 46.21 -5.94
CA GLY A 813 1.39 45.85 -7.21
C GLY A 813 2.36 45.50 -8.36
N GLY A 814 3.66 45.73 -8.18
CA GLY A 814 4.71 45.39 -9.13
C GLY A 814 4.96 43.89 -9.26
N MET A 815 5.60 43.51 -10.37
CA MET A 815 5.79 42.10 -10.75
C MET A 815 7.22 41.84 -11.26
N ARG A 816 7.67 40.58 -11.13
CA ARG A 816 8.88 40.02 -11.76
C ARG A 816 8.60 38.62 -12.27
N SER A 817 9.27 38.22 -13.34
CA SER A 817 9.16 36.88 -13.92
C SER A 817 10.50 36.16 -14.02
N LEU A 818 10.43 34.84 -13.90
CA LEU A 818 11.52 33.91 -14.13
C LEU A 818 10.95 32.62 -14.74
N ARG A 819 11.79 31.90 -15.47
CA ARG A 819 11.53 30.54 -15.94
C ARG A 819 12.36 29.58 -15.09
N GLN A 820 11.76 28.52 -14.58
CA GLN A 820 12.44 27.36 -14.00
C GLN A 820 12.28 26.18 -14.96
N VAL A 821 13.34 25.40 -15.15
CA VAL A 821 13.34 24.20 -16.00
C VAL A 821 13.93 23.02 -15.24
N PHE A 822 13.33 21.85 -15.40
CA PHE A 822 13.80 20.57 -14.90
C PHE A 822 13.90 19.60 -16.09
N LEU A 823 15.07 19.00 -16.28
CA LEU A 823 15.37 18.08 -17.37
C LEU A 823 15.89 16.76 -16.81
N VAL A 824 15.39 15.63 -17.30
CA VAL A 824 15.91 14.29 -17.00
C VAL A 824 16.26 13.58 -18.30
N GLY A 825 17.46 13.03 -18.35
CA GLY A 825 17.97 12.28 -19.51
C GLY A 825 19.11 11.35 -19.11
N GLU A 826 19.56 10.53 -20.06
CA GLU A 826 20.55 9.49 -19.76
C GLU A 826 21.98 10.06 -19.85
N THR A 827 22.34 10.63 -21.00
CA THR A 827 23.68 11.20 -21.19
C THR A 827 23.71 12.72 -21.04
N ARG A 828 24.90 13.23 -20.70
CA ARG A 828 25.23 14.66 -20.73
C ARG A 828 24.97 15.30 -22.12
N SER A 829 25.10 14.52 -23.20
CA SER A 829 24.78 14.95 -24.57
C SER A 829 23.28 15.02 -24.85
N ASP A 830 22.46 14.21 -24.17
CA ASP A 830 21.00 14.29 -24.27
C ASP A 830 20.50 15.55 -23.58
N LEU A 831 21.01 15.85 -22.38
CA LEU A 831 20.66 17.08 -21.65
C LEU A 831 20.95 18.35 -22.47
N VAL A 832 22.06 18.44 -23.22
CA VAL A 832 22.30 19.56 -24.16
C VAL A 832 21.16 19.72 -25.17
N ARG A 833 20.68 18.62 -25.76
CA ARG A 833 19.57 18.66 -26.73
C ARG A 833 18.26 19.06 -26.06
N LEU A 834 18.02 18.60 -24.82
CA LEU A 834 16.83 18.95 -24.04
C LEU A 834 16.84 20.43 -23.60
N ILE A 835 18.00 21.01 -23.24
CA ILE A 835 18.14 22.45 -22.95
C ILE A 835 17.71 23.28 -24.17
N ASN A 836 18.32 23.05 -25.33
CA ASN A 836 18.00 23.78 -26.56
C ASN A 836 16.51 23.70 -26.93
N LYS A 837 15.85 22.56 -26.63
CA LYS A 837 14.41 22.39 -26.84
C LYS A 837 13.58 23.12 -25.78
N ALA A 838 13.95 23.06 -24.51
CA ALA A 838 13.25 23.76 -23.43
C ALA A 838 13.33 25.30 -23.56
N GLU A 839 14.40 25.83 -24.17
CA GLU A 839 14.46 27.24 -24.56
C GLU A 839 13.48 27.60 -25.69
N GLN A 840 13.26 26.69 -26.64
CA GLN A 840 12.26 26.82 -27.72
C GLN A 840 10.83 26.52 -27.29
N MET A 841 10.63 25.93 -26.10
CA MET A 841 9.30 25.77 -25.49
C MET A 841 8.82 27.15 -25.00
N HIS A 842 8.36 27.96 -25.95
CA HIS A 842 7.59 29.16 -25.66
C HIS A 842 6.26 28.74 -25.07
N VAL A 843 6.07 29.08 -23.79
CA VAL A 843 4.74 29.16 -23.21
C VAL A 843 4.32 30.59 -23.48
N GLU A 844 3.28 30.78 -24.29
CA GLU A 844 2.61 32.09 -24.34
C GLU A 844 2.22 32.45 -22.90
N PRO A 845 2.76 33.54 -22.32
CA PRO A 845 2.39 33.91 -20.97
C PRO A 845 0.97 34.46 -21.04
N GLU A 846 -0.05 33.62 -20.80
CA GLU A 846 -1.46 34.03 -20.81
C GLU A 846 -1.86 34.92 -19.60
N PHE A 847 -1.02 35.91 -19.26
CA PHE A 847 -1.53 37.27 -19.20
C PHE A 847 -2.24 37.58 -20.52
N GLY A 848 -3.35 38.30 -20.50
CA GLY A 848 -4.14 38.54 -21.72
C GLY A 848 -3.36 39.35 -22.76
N PHE A 849 -2.64 38.67 -23.65
CA PHE A 849 -1.85 39.27 -24.72
C PHE A 849 -2.46 38.94 -26.08
N PHE A 850 -3.20 39.93 -26.59
CA PHE A 850 -2.97 40.54 -27.89
C PHE A 850 -2.34 39.63 -28.97
N ASP A 851 -3.19 39.13 -29.89
CA ASP A 851 -2.82 38.40 -31.11
C ASP A 851 -1.66 39.08 -31.87
N SER A 852 -0.68 38.29 -32.31
CA SER A 852 0.54 38.77 -32.98
C SER A 852 0.28 39.52 -34.31
N ASN A 853 -0.95 39.50 -34.82
CA ASN A 853 -1.38 40.20 -36.04
C ASN A 853 -2.07 41.56 -35.78
N ILE A 854 -1.81 42.18 -34.63
CA ILE A 854 -2.57 43.36 -34.20
C ILE A 854 -2.29 44.64 -34.98
N ALA A 855 -1.12 44.80 -35.59
CA ALA A 855 -0.82 46.00 -36.37
C ALA A 855 -0.32 45.70 -37.79
N SER A 856 -1.02 46.25 -38.78
CA SER A 856 -0.71 46.05 -40.20
C SER A 856 0.39 46.99 -40.68
N ASN A 857 0.95 46.70 -41.87
CA ASN A 857 2.03 47.48 -42.49
C ASN A 857 1.80 49.02 -42.44
N PRO A 858 2.85 49.82 -42.17
CA PRO A 858 2.81 51.27 -42.29
C PRO A 858 2.20 51.76 -43.60
N PHE A 859 1.42 52.85 -43.56
CA PHE A 859 0.86 53.48 -44.75
C PHE A 859 0.92 55.03 -44.69
N PRO A 860 1.33 55.74 -45.76
CA PRO A 860 1.92 55.21 -46.98
C PRO A 860 3.31 54.61 -46.71
N ASN A 861 3.65 53.57 -47.47
CA ASN A 861 4.97 52.96 -47.50
C ASN A 861 5.33 52.73 -48.97
N PRO A 862 6.22 53.53 -49.58
CA PRO A 862 7.12 54.48 -48.92
C PRO A 862 6.45 55.72 -48.31
N ALA A 863 6.94 56.13 -47.14
CA ALA A 863 6.56 57.35 -46.43
C ALA A 863 7.43 58.54 -46.87
N ARG A 864 6.93 59.77 -46.67
CA ARG A 864 7.71 61.02 -46.84
C ARG A 864 7.93 61.73 -45.51
N ASN A 865 6.86 62.30 -44.94
CA ASN A 865 6.93 63.10 -43.72
C ASN A 865 6.31 62.40 -42.52
N GLN A 866 5.34 61.52 -42.75
CA GLN A 866 4.67 60.73 -41.71
C GLN A 866 4.13 59.43 -42.33
N PHE A 867 3.85 58.46 -41.48
CA PHE A 867 3.05 57.28 -41.81
C PHE A 867 2.02 57.03 -40.71
N THR A 868 1.02 56.22 -41.03
CA THR A 868 0.06 55.69 -40.07
C THR A 868 0.29 54.21 -39.86
N LEU A 869 0.12 53.76 -38.61
CA LEU A 869 0.17 52.38 -38.20
C LEU A 869 -1.21 52.01 -37.63
N PRO A 870 -2.01 51.20 -38.33
CA PRO A 870 -3.27 50.69 -37.79
C PRO A 870 -2.95 49.67 -36.69
N ILE A 871 -3.52 49.85 -35.50
CA ILE A 871 -3.35 48.97 -34.35
C ILE A 871 -4.74 48.51 -33.89
N ARG A 872 -4.96 47.20 -33.82
CA ARG A 872 -6.22 46.58 -33.44
C ARG A 872 -6.17 46.14 -31.98
N MET A 873 -7.06 46.64 -31.12
CA MET A 873 -7.20 46.17 -29.75
C MET A 873 -8.67 46.11 -29.35
N PRO A 874 -9.07 45.28 -28.37
CA PRO A 874 -10.43 45.27 -27.84
C PRO A 874 -10.85 46.68 -27.40
N GLU A 875 -12.07 47.09 -27.71
CA GLU A 875 -12.52 48.50 -27.61
C GLU A 875 -12.45 49.09 -26.18
N THR A 876 -12.38 48.24 -25.16
CA THR A 876 -12.25 48.62 -23.74
C THR A 876 -10.79 48.76 -23.26
N THR A 877 -9.80 48.41 -24.09
CA THR A 877 -8.37 48.47 -23.72
C THR A 877 -7.80 49.86 -23.93
N THR A 878 -7.07 50.36 -22.93
CA THR A 878 -6.19 51.54 -23.05
C THR A 878 -4.77 51.13 -22.67
N VAL A 879 -3.78 51.41 -23.53
CA VAL A 879 -2.36 51.15 -23.23
C VAL A 879 -1.47 52.28 -23.74
N THR A 880 -0.41 52.58 -23.00
CA THR A 880 0.64 53.50 -23.44
C THR A 880 1.75 52.69 -24.10
N ALA A 881 1.95 52.89 -25.41
CA ALA A 881 2.98 52.21 -26.18
C ALA A 881 4.15 53.14 -26.55
N GLN A 882 5.31 52.56 -26.81
CA GLN A 882 6.45 53.19 -27.47
C GLN A 882 6.55 52.66 -28.89
N ILE A 883 6.63 53.56 -29.88
CA ILE A 883 6.96 53.23 -31.26
C ILE A 883 8.42 53.60 -31.49
N HIS A 884 9.24 52.64 -31.84
CA HIS A 884 10.64 52.83 -32.20
C HIS A 884 10.82 52.62 -33.71
N ILE A 885 11.54 53.51 -34.36
CA ILE A 885 12.03 53.32 -35.73
C ILE A 885 13.52 53.01 -35.64
N ALA A 886 13.93 51.87 -36.16
CA ALA A 886 15.32 51.42 -36.18
C ALA A 886 15.90 51.42 -37.61
N ASP A 887 17.19 51.66 -37.74
CA ASP A 887 17.91 51.45 -39.00
C ASP A 887 18.20 49.96 -39.29
N LEU A 888 18.79 49.68 -40.45
CA LEU A 888 19.18 48.31 -40.84
C LEU A 888 20.28 47.69 -39.95
N GLN A 889 20.90 48.45 -39.06
CA GLN A 889 21.83 47.95 -38.03
C GLN A 889 21.11 47.74 -36.68
N GLY A 890 19.79 47.92 -36.62
CA GLY A 890 18.97 47.75 -35.42
C GLY A 890 19.03 48.92 -34.43
N ARG A 891 19.68 50.04 -34.78
CA ARG A 891 19.81 51.21 -33.91
C ARG A 891 18.55 52.06 -33.99
N ILE A 892 17.97 52.39 -32.84
CA ILE A 892 16.78 53.27 -32.76
C ILE A 892 17.19 54.68 -33.19
N VAL A 893 16.62 55.17 -34.30
CA VAL A 893 16.84 56.50 -34.88
C VAL A 893 15.70 57.48 -34.60
N HIS A 894 14.53 56.98 -34.20
CA HIS A 894 13.39 57.80 -33.76
C HIS A 894 12.53 57.02 -32.75
N SER A 895 11.90 57.73 -31.81
CA SER A 895 11.02 57.14 -30.80
C SER A 895 9.85 58.07 -30.49
N GLN A 896 8.63 57.53 -30.44
CA GLN A 896 7.41 58.26 -30.12
C GLN A 896 6.54 57.45 -29.13
N GLN A 897 6.19 58.06 -27.99
CA GLN A 897 5.23 57.49 -27.05
C GLN A 897 3.81 57.86 -27.46
N VAL A 898 2.87 56.90 -27.40
CA VAL A 898 1.48 57.10 -27.84
C VAL A 898 0.52 56.33 -26.95
N ALA A 899 -0.60 56.96 -26.59
CA ALA A 899 -1.74 56.26 -25.99
C ALA A 899 -2.58 55.60 -27.09
N ILE A 900 -2.92 54.32 -26.91
CA ILE A 900 -3.73 53.51 -27.82
C ILE A 900 -5.01 53.14 -27.07
N HIS A 901 -6.16 53.41 -27.70
CA HIS A 901 -7.49 53.07 -27.17
C HIS A 901 -8.20 52.17 -28.19
N GLY A 902 -8.42 50.91 -27.85
CA GLY A 902 -9.02 49.92 -28.75
C GLY A 902 -8.40 49.89 -30.15
N ASN A 903 -9.24 49.71 -31.18
CA ASN A 903 -8.83 49.87 -32.56
C ASN A 903 -8.49 51.34 -32.86
N SER A 904 -7.20 51.64 -33.06
CA SER A 904 -6.66 52.99 -33.25
C SER A 904 -5.78 53.08 -34.50
N LEU A 905 -5.76 54.25 -35.16
CA LEU A 905 -4.82 54.56 -36.23
C LEU A 905 -3.75 55.53 -35.71
N VAL A 906 -2.55 55.04 -35.42
CA VAL A 906 -1.48 55.86 -34.83
C VAL A 906 -0.70 56.56 -35.93
N THR A 907 -0.58 57.89 -35.87
CA THR A 907 0.27 58.68 -36.79
C THR A 907 1.65 58.89 -36.19
N VAL A 908 2.69 58.58 -36.97
CA VAL A 908 4.10 58.70 -36.58
C VAL A 908 4.77 59.72 -37.50
N ASN A 909 5.36 60.76 -36.93
CA ASN A 909 6.12 61.74 -37.70
C ASN A 909 7.52 61.19 -37.98
N CYS A 910 7.91 61.14 -39.26
CA CYS A 910 9.22 60.66 -39.70
C CYS A 910 10.00 61.75 -40.46
N SER A 911 9.64 63.04 -40.36
CA SER A 911 10.18 64.14 -41.17
C SER A 911 11.69 64.39 -41.01
N GLU A 912 12.30 63.92 -39.92
CA GLU A 912 13.72 64.10 -39.62
C GLU A 912 14.60 62.94 -40.13
N LEU A 913 13.99 61.82 -40.58
CA LEU A 913 14.71 60.66 -41.08
C LEU A 913 15.14 60.83 -42.55
N SER A 914 16.32 60.35 -42.89
CA SER A 914 16.82 60.31 -44.29
C SER A 914 16.05 59.31 -45.15
N SER A 915 16.22 59.38 -46.48
CA SER A 915 15.77 58.30 -47.37
C SER A 915 16.45 56.99 -47.01
N GLY A 916 15.70 55.89 -46.91
CA GLY A 916 16.24 54.60 -46.48
C GLY A 916 15.16 53.55 -46.19
N THR A 917 15.60 52.36 -45.82
CA THR A 917 14.74 51.31 -45.26
C THR A 917 14.98 51.24 -43.75
N TYR A 918 13.89 51.19 -43.01
CA TYR A 918 13.82 51.21 -41.57
C TYR A 918 12.90 50.09 -41.07
N ASP A 919 13.01 49.78 -39.79
CA ASP A 919 12.13 48.83 -39.11
C ASP A 919 11.31 49.56 -38.03
N VAL A 920 10.00 49.31 -37.98
CA VAL A 920 9.08 49.93 -37.04
C VAL A 920 8.64 48.90 -36.00
N ARG A 921 9.01 49.13 -34.74
CA ARG A 921 8.71 48.26 -33.60
C ARG A 921 7.74 48.95 -32.65
N VAL A 922 6.74 48.22 -32.17
CA VAL A 922 5.80 48.73 -31.16
C VAL A 922 5.93 47.94 -29.86
N TRP A 923 6.05 48.67 -28.76
CA TRP A 923 6.32 48.14 -27.42
C TRP A 923 5.27 48.60 -26.43
N ALA A 924 4.67 47.68 -25.69
CA ALA A 924 3.79 47.96 -24.55
C ALA A 924 4.01 46.88 -23.48
N GLY A 925 5.01 47.09 -22.62
CA GLY A 925 5.52 46.06 -21.71
C GLY A 925 6.44 45.03 -22.39
N GLN A 926 6.07 44.57 -23.60
CA GLN A 926 6.92 43.78 -24.52
C GLN A 926 6.73 44.26 -25.97
N GLN A 927 7.58 43.81 -26.89
CA GLN A 927 7.45 44.09 -28.33
C GLN A 927 6.33 43.22 -28.93
N PHE A 928 5.34 43.83 -29.57
CA PHE A 928 4.18 43.11 -30.12
C PHE A 928 3.92 43.37 -31.62
N ASN A 929 4.75 44.19 -32.29
CA ASN A 929 4.78 44.24 -33.76
C ASN A 929 6.17 44.64 -34.29
N HIS A 930 6.45 44.27 -35.54
CA HIS A 930 7.67 44.56 -36.31
C HIS A 930 7.30 44.68 -37.80
N ALA A 931 7.45 45.86 -38.40
CA ALA A 931 7.09 46.10 -39.80
C ALA A 931 8.10 47.00 -40.53
N SER A 932 8.49 46.59 -41.75
CA SER A 932 9.42 47.35 -42.57
C SER A 932 8.80 48.64 -43.13
N LEU A 933 9.55 49.73 -43.08
CA LEU A 933 9.19 51.07 -43.55
C LEU A 933 10.25 51.58 -44.53
N VAL A 934 9.84 52.00 -45.72
CA VAL A 934 10.70 52.74 -46.65
C VAL A 934 10.38 54.23 -46.51
N ILE A 935 11.41 55.07 -46.43
CA ILE A 935 11.29 56.53 -46.44
C ILE A 935 11.92 57.07 -47.72
N ILE A 936 11.23 57.98 -48.41
CA ILE A 936 11.70 58.71 -49.58
C ILE A 936 11.54 60.22 -49.31
N ARG A 937 12.65 60.95 -49.31
CA ARG A 937 12.71 62.41 -49.33
C ARG A 937 12.52 62.95 -50.76
#